data_AF-A0AA39NQG9-F1
#
_entry.id   AF-A0AA39NQG9-F1
#
_cell.length_a   1.000
_cell.length_b   1.000
_cell.length_c   1.000
_cell.angle_alpha   90.00
_cell.angle_beta   90.00
_cell.angle_gamma   90.00
#
_symmetry.space_group_name_H-M   'P 1'
#
loop_
_entity.id
_entity.type
_entity.pdbx_description
1 polymer ?
#
loop_
_entity_poly.entity_id
_entity_poly.type
_entity_poly.pdbx_seq_one_letter_code
_entity_poly.pdbx_strand_id
1 'polypeptide(L)'
;MCLTRSPPMTPPLSGPRSCTNPTKIQNLSGIPGKRVLEETPTETLSLYLDRTSYTMATILLLAETDKIVRRKDVGRTVLHCLHGLHSIETALSIFHSFISGSYNHAPCSDVLAMFDPHVGDCACHMRAQMLWDLIEDVSSSPEKRRFLEQAVQLLRENRVKTAILLQKLAKTNGNTGPLGFASIITLSDIFQKIGFRAFMTLVDANSNSSGTNTPAAEVPFVGPGTDSEGNALSGLDAIVDKSFSPVESPSSDTSESSSSPNRSHRSITVDVSWDPADAWSIVRFLTFSHLLSIPKRVIFKPGPPAGMIIRVEPLLSYTETEAALDALNLVESVSLSSLIRPGDRAKKTTLVNECETMQVYISQMSVNWMKKATVALSLSPAAQRLCGNYAVPNTRQVACVSSYISILPVRVAWLTKGVPILVAIERFCSDGYHIILHRVTRNPDAWDEYKSVKDQNITAIGHANWFDVTPVSHDEIISSPWAGQPHIVLIAVSTDGDLEDFYGRLTHDNPSCPGTSQPHNGPCQEIENYTNIIEKANFSQLLMLLFGQHEQFPFPLRSQQDGYAYVADCIRSELGEEARRLFMKACLEAYEYGTGRSTRTYSFQHVYLELPGVVGRQVKSMLDRKEKPLLGFGRELSR
;
A
#
# COMPACT_ATOMS: atom_id res chain seq x y z
N MET A 1 21.67 -32.30 -21.30
CA MET A 1 21.80 -32.21 -22.78
C MET A 1 20.67 -31.34 -23.32
N CYS A 2 20.79 -30.82 -24.55
CA CYS A 2 19.93 -29.74 -25.08
C CYS A 2 18.59 -30.22 -25.66
N LEU A 3 17.79 -29.22 -26.09
CA LEU A 3 16.56 -29.20 -26.91
C LEU A 3 15.32 -28.71 -26.11
N THR A 4 14.91 -27.43 -26.07
CA THR A 4 14.54 -26.40 -27.09
C THR A 4 13.04 -26.31 -27.38
N ARG A 5 12.55 -25.06 -27.51
CA ARG A 5 11.13 -24.63 -27.65
C ARG A 5 10.43 -25.10 -28.94
N SER A 6 9.09 -25.16 -28.89
CA SER A 6 8.18 -25.02 -30.06
C SER A 6 6.85 -24.34 -29.67
N PRO A 7 6.46 -23.25 -30.34
CA PRO A 7 5.06 -23.00 -30.72
C PRO A 7 4.93 -22.32 -32.11
N PRO A 8 3.72 -22.07 -32.66
CA PRO A 8 2.39 -22.65 -32.42
C PRO A 8 1.82 -23.35 -33.70
N MET A 9 0.53 -23.68 -33.74
CA MET A 9 -0.18 -24.04 -35.00
C MET A 9 -1.50 -23.30 -35.17
N THR A 10 -1.82 -22.93 -36.42
CA THR A 10 -3.10 -22.35 -36.86
C THR A 10 -3.58 -23.02 -38.16
N PRO A 11 -4.85 -23.47 -38.25
CA PRO A 11 -5.52 -23.93 -39.49
C PRO A 11 -6.50 -22.84 -40.04
N PRO A 12 -7.10 -22.98 -41.25
CA PRO A 12 -6.87 -21.97 -42.30
C PRO A 12 -8.11 -21.26 -42.87
N LEU A 13 -7.87 -20.32 -43.78
CA LEU A 13 -8.89 -19.58 -44.56
C LEU A 13 -9.12 -20.18 -45.97
N SER A 14 -10.34 -20.04 -46.47
CA SER A 14 -10.71 -20.20 -47.89
C SER A 14 -11.82 -19.22 -48.28
N GLY A 15 -11.58 -18.35 -49.28
CA GLY A 15 -12.60 -17.46 -49.88
C GLY A 15 -13.27 -18.10 -51.11
N PRO A 16 -13.58 -17.33 -52.19
CA PRO A 16 -13.68 -15.87 -52.34
C PRO A 16 -14.97 -15.42 -53.06
N ARG A 17 -15.20 -14.09 -53.25
CA ARG A 17 -16.05 -13.52 -54.33
C ARG A 17 -15.87 -12.00 -54.49
N SER A 18 -16.33 -11.47 -55.63
CA SER A 18 -16.16 -10.07 -56.10
C SER A 18 -17.29 -9.73 -57.11
N CYS A 19 -17.49 -8.51 -57.62
CA CYS A 19 -16.73 -7.24 -57.49
C CYS A 19 -17.58 -6.17 -56.74
N THR A 20 -17.73 -4.86 -57.05
CA THR A 20 -17.45 -3.99 -58.23
C THR A 20 -16.91 -2.60 -57.81
N ASN A 21 -16.66 -1.73 -58.81
CA ASN A 21 -16.41 -0.27 -58.74
C ASN A 21 -17.40 0.40 -59.75
N PRO A 22 -17.51 1.74 -59.95
CA PRO A 22 -16.63 2.87 -59.56
C PRO A 22 -17.42 4.01 -58.81
N THR A 23 -17.08 5.31 -58.68
CA THR A 23 -16.37 6.27 -59.57
C THR A 23 -16.06 7.64 -58.91
N LYS A 24 -14.90 8.28 -59.23
CA LYS A 24 -14.65 9.73 -59.56
C LYS A 24 -15.06 10.85 -58.52
N ILE A 25 -14.42 12.03 -58.32
CA ILE A 25 -13.74 13.05 -59.18
C ILE A 25 -12.69 13.91 -58.38
N GLN A 26 -11.56 14.30 -59.03
CA GLN A 26 -10.67 15.52 -58.93
C GLN A 26 -10.31 16.21 -57.57
N ASN A 27 -9.03 16.51 -57.25
CA ASN A 27 -8.14 17.66 -57.63
C ASN A 27 -8.57 19.04 -57.03
N LEU A 28 -7.70 20.00 -56.66
CA LEU A 28 -6.38 20.43 -57.18
C LEU A 28 -5.49 21.14 -56.10
N SER A 29 -4.37 21.76 -56.47
CA SER A 29 -3.26 22.26 -55.62
C SER A 29 -3.12 23.80 -55.48
N GLY A 30 -2.42 24.32 -54.46
CA GLY A 30 -1.96 25.73 -54.40
C GLY A 30 -0.95 26.06 -53.27
N ILE A 31 0.25 26.56 -53.63
CA ILE A 31 1.48 26.82 -52.81
C ILE A 31 2.34 27.86 -53.60
N PRO A 32 3.26 28.72 -53.06
CA PRO A 32 3.72 28.99 -51.67
C PRO A 32 3.60 30.50 -51.22
N GLY A 33 4.23 30.88 -50.09
CA GLY A 33 4.59 32.29 -49.78
C GLY A 33 5.49 32.47 -48.54
N LYS A 34 6.73 32.97 -48.69
CA LYS A 34 7.69 33.21 -47.59
C LYS A 34 7.61 34.64 -47.03
N ARG A 35 7.96 34.81 -45.74
CA ARG A 35 8.84 35.90 -45.26
C ARG A 35 9.70 35.42 -44.07
N VAL A 36 10.88 36.03 -43.94
CA VAL A 36 11.85 35.86 -42.83
C VAL A 36 12.12 37.26 -42.30
N LEU A 37 12.29 37.42 -40.98
CA LEU A 37 12.81 38.64 -40.35
C LEU A 37 13.51 38.30 -39.03
N GLU A 38 14.45 39.17 -38.67
CA GLU A 38 15.64 38.95 -37.84
C GLU A 38 15.42 38.68 -36.34
N GLU A 39 16.48 38.21 -35.69
CA GLU A 39 16.63 38.07 -34.23
C GLU A 39 17.13 39.37 -33.59
N THR A 40 16.80 39.63 -32.31
CA THR A 40 17.68 40.12 -31.22
C THR A 40 16.83 40.35 -29.95
N PRO A 41 17.42 40.40 -28.73
CA PRO A 41 16.94 39.49 -27.69
C PRO A 41 16.07 40.13 -26.62
N THR A 42 15.25 39.30 -25.97
CA THR A 42 14.65 39.61 -24.68
C THR A 42 15.05 38.51 -23.70
N GLU A 43 15.73 38.87 -22.62
CA GLU A 43 16.20 37.93 -21.60
C GLU A 43 15.01 37.19 -20.98
N THR A 44 14.77 35.98 -21.47
CA THR A 44 13.70 35.14 -20.96
C THR A 44 14.21 34.51 -19.67
N LEU A 45 14.01 35.24 -18.58
CA LEU A 45 14.19 34.80 -17.20
C LEU A 45 13.13 33.72 -16.89
N SER A 46 13.36 32.55 -17.50
CA SER A 46 12.53 31.35 -17.45
C SER A 46 12.67 30.72 -16.07
N LEU A 47 12.04 31.35 -15.09
CA LEU A 47 11.89 30.82 -13.74
C LEU A 47 11.37 29.39 -13.86
N TYR A 48 12.14 28.44 -13.31
CA TYR A 48 11.79 27.04 -13.14
C TYR A 48 10.61 26.92 -12.15
N LEU A 49 9.42 27.32 -12.59
CA LEU A 49 8.17 27.16 -11.86
C LEU A 49 7.78 25.69 -11.90
N ASP A 50 8.32 24.93 -10.93
CA ASP A 50 8.14 23.50 -10.88
C ASP A 50 6.65 23.12 -10.77
N ARG A 51 6.25 22.20 -11.65
CA ARG A 51 4.85 21.83 -11.92
C ARG A 51 4.28 20.83 -10.89
N THR A 52 4.92 20.66 -9.73
CA THR A 52 4.36 20.07 -8.51
C THR A 52 3.11 20.83 -8.06
N SER A 53 1.97 20.44 -8.64
CA SER A 53 0.65 21.03 -8.39
C SER A 53 -0.16 20.11 -7.48
N TYR A 54 0.00 20.29 -6.17
CA TYR A 54 -0.73 19.54 -5.15
C TYR A 54 -2.21 19.99 -5.07
N THR A 55 -3.14 19.06 -4.76
CA THR A 55 -4.60 19.29 -4.89
C THR A 55 -5.46 18.92 -3.67
N MET A 56 -5.03 17.99 -2.83
CA MET A 56 -5.73 17.49 -1.63
C MET A 56 -4.72 17.46 -0.47
N ALA A 57 -4.68 16.39 0.33
CA ALA A 57 -3.80 16.25 1.49
C ALA A 57 -2.30 16.44 1.17
N THR A 58 -1.83 16.17 -0.05
CA THR A 58 -0.40 16.35 -0.38
C THR A 58 0.06 17.81 -0.27
N ILE A 59 -0.83 18.79 -0.46
CA ILE A 59 -0.46 20.21 -0.31
C ILE A 59 -0.14 20.55 1.15
N LEU A 60 -0.75 19.86 2.11
CA LEU A 60 -0.57 20.10 3.54
C LEU A 60 0.52 19.21 4.16
N LEU A 61 0.74 18.02 3.59
CA LEU A 61 1.58 16.99 4.19
C LEU A 61 2.97 16.82 3.54
N LEU A 62 3.15 17.27 2.27
CA LEU A 62 4.37 17.07 1.48
C LEU A 62 4.95 18.35 0.85
N ALA A 63 4.25 19.48 0.87
CA ALA A 63 4.66 20.67 0.12
C ALA A 63 5.65 21.57 0.87
N GLU A 64 6.67 22.04 0.14
CA GLU A 64 7.60 23.08 0.57
C GLU A 64 6.86 24.39 0.87
N THR A 65 6.87 24.86 2.12
CA THR A 65 5.94 25.93 2.56
C THR A 65 6.32 27.33 2.06
N ASP A 66 7.58 27.55 1.68
CA ASP A 66 8.08 28.77 1.04
C ASP A 66 7.63 28.92 -0.42
N LYS A 67 7.10 27.85 -1.04
CA LYS A 67 6.62 27.85 -2.43
C LYS A 67 5.65 29.01 -2.70
N ILE A 68 6.03 29.86 -3.66
CA ILE A 68 5.29 31.07 -4.02
C ILE A 68 3.98 30.71 -4.74
N VAL A 69 2.86 31.21 -4.22
CA VAL A 69 1.52 31.10 -4.79
C VAL A 69 1.16 32.40 -5.51
N ARG A 70 0.85 32.33 -6.81
CA ARG A 70 0.42 33.51 -7.57
C ARG A 70 -0.95 33.96 -7.05
N ARG A 71 -1.13 35.27 -6.82
CA ARG A 71 -2.36 35.89 -6.26
C ARG A 71 -3.67 35.33 -6.84
N LYS A 72 -3.74 35.13 -8.17
CA LYS A 72 -4.92 34.60 -8.87
C LYS A 72 -5.26 33.13 -8.55
N ASP A 73 -4.30 32.34 -8.08
CA ASP A 73 -4.48 30.94 -7.74
C ASP A 73 -4.80 30.73 -6.23
N VAL A 74 -4.73 31.79 -5.40
CA VAL A 74 -4.88 31.67 -3.93
C VAL A 74 -6.24 31.12 -3.52
N GLY A 75 -7.35 31.53 -4.19
CA GLY A 75 -8.68 30.97 -3.92
C GLY A 75 -8.73 29.45 -4.15
N ARG A 76 -8.15 29.00 -5.26
CA ARG A 76 -7.99 27.59 -5.59
C ARG A 76 -7.07 26.85 -4.61
N THR A 77 -5.96 27.45 -4.19
CA THR A 77 -5.06 26.88 -3.18
C THR A 77 -5.76 26.73 -1.82
N VAL A 78 -6.56 27.70 -1.40
CA VAL A 78 -7.38 27.63 -0.18
C VAL A 78 -8.46 26.54 -0.29
N LEU A 79 -9.06 26.34 -1.46
CA LEU A 79 -9.97 25.21 -1.71
C LEU A 79 -9.26 23.85 -1.61
N HIS A 80 -8.09 23.70 -2.24
CA HIS A 80 -7.27 22.48 -2.12
C HIS A 80 -6.90 22.20 -0.64
N CYS A 81 -6.58 23.25 0.14
CA CYS A 81 -6.33 23.12 1.59
C CYS A 81 -7.59 22.71 2.36
N LEU A 82 -8.79 23.21 2.00
CA LEU A 82 -10.05 22.82 2.65
C LEU A 82 -10.32 21.32 2.50
N HIS A 83 -10.11 20.80 1.29
CA HIS A 83 -10.20 19.37 1.01
C HIS A 83 -9.15 18.58 1.80
N GLY A 84 -7.88 18.96 1.73
CA GLY A 84 -6.81 18.28 2.46
C GLY A 84 -7.06 18.24 3.96
N LEU A 85 -7.52 19.35 4.57
CA LEU A 85 -7.90 19.40 5.98
C LEU A 85 -9.04 18.44 6.31
N HIS A 86 -10.04 18.32 5.44
CA HIS A 86 -11.11 17.34 5.62
C HIS A 86 -10.59 15.90 5.51
N SER A 87 -9.77 15.57 4.51
CA SER A 87 -9.20 14.22 4.36
C SER A 87 -8.34 13.79 5.55
N ILE A 88 -7.51 14.69 6.09
CA ILE A 88 -6.71 14.42 7.30
C ILE A 88 -7.64 14.27 8.52
N GLU A 89 -8.62 15.16 8.70
CA GLU A 89 -9.55 15.11 9.85
C GLU A 89 -10.39 13.83 9.85
N THR A 90 -10.90 13.41 8.69
CA THR A 90 -11.67 12.17 8.54
C THR A 90 -10.81 10.95 8.84
N ALA A 91 -9.60 10.85 8.28
CA ALA A 91 -8.68 9.73 8.54
C ALA A 91 -8.30 9.62 10.03
N LEU A 92 -7.94 10.75 10.68
CA LEU A 92 -7.59 10.75 12.10
C LEU A 92 -8.82 10.52 12.99
N SER A 93 -10.00 11.07 12.65
CA SER A 93 -11.26 10.83 13.38
C SER A 93 -11.68 9.36 13.36
N ILE A 94 -11.54 8.69 12.22
CA ILE A 94 -11.84 7.25 12.10
C ILE A 94 -10.90 6.45 13.02
N PHE A 95 -9.59 6.67 12.90
CA PHE A 95 -8.60 5.94 13.69
C PHE A 95 -8.74 6.20 15.19
N HIS A 96 -8.91 7.47 15.59
CA HIS A 96 -9.16 7.86 16.99
C HIS A 96 -10.46 7.26 17.53
N SER A 97 -11.54 7.22 16.74
CA SER A 97 -12.82 6.63 17.12
C SER A 97 -12.70 5.13 17.36
N PHE A 98 -11.95 4.42 16.51
CA PHE A 98 -11.60 3.01 16.75
C PHE A 98 -10.80 2.83 18.05
N ILE A 99 -9.67 3.53 18.21
CA ILE A 99 -8.79 3.43 19.39
C ILE A 99 -9.52 3.74 20.71
N SER A 100 -10.49 4.65 20.67
CA SER A 100 -11.29 5.07 21.82
C SER A 100 -12.53 4.20 22.09
N GLY A 101 -12.74 3.14 21.29
CA GLY A 101 -13.94 2.28 21.40
C GLY A 101 -15.26 2.98 21.02
N SER A 102 -15.18 4.16 20.42
CA SER A 102 -16.30 5.05 20.08
C SER A 102 -16.84 4.84 18.66
N TYR A 103 -16.38 3.80 17.97
CA TYR A 103 -16.81 3.50 16.61
C TYR A 103 -18.28 3.06 16.61
N ASN A 104 -19.11 3.81 15.89
CA ASN A 104 -20.54 3.52 15.77
C ASN A 104 -20.75 2.08 15.26
N HIS A 105 -21.67 1.35 15.88
CA HIS A 105 -22.08 0.00 15.45
C HIS A 105 -22.94 0.03 14.17
N ALA A 106 -22.58 0.86 13.19
CA ALA A 106 -23.26 0.94 11.91
C ALA A 106 -23.21 -0.43 11.21
N PRO A 107 -24.36 -0.97 10.74
CA PRO A 107 -24.41 -2.35 10.26
C PRO A 107 -23.58 -2.53 8.98
N CYS A 108 -22.42 -3.18 9.16
CA CYS A 108 -21.48 -3.59 8.12
C CYS A 108 -20.77 -2.43 7.39
N SER A 109 -20.45 -1.34 8.08
CA SER A 109 -19.38 -0.43 7.62
C SER A 109 -18.00 -1.03 7.93
N ASP A 110 -17.06 -0.89 7.02
CA ASP A 110 -15.63 -1.07 7.29
C ASP A 110 -15.16 -0.16 8.45
N VAL A 111 -14.07 -0.51 9.14
CA VAL A 111 -13.48 0.29 10.22
C VAL A 111 -11.97 0.43 10.02
N LEU A 112 -11.25 -0.68 9.89
CA LEU A 112 -9.80 -0.69 9.66
C LEU A 112 -9.44 -0.96 8.20
N ALA A 113 -10.32 -1.63 7.42
CA ALA A 113 -10.18 -1.75 5.97
C ALA A 113 -10.27 -0.39 5.24
N MET A 114 -10.74 0.66 5.93
CA MET A 114 -10.61 2.05 5.49
C MET A 114 -9.17 2.58 5.47
N PHE A 115 -8.18 1.78 5.89
CA PHE A 115 -6.74 2.05 5.80
C PHE A 115 -5.97 0.91 5.09
N ASP A 116 -6.63 0.19 4.17
CA ASP A 116 -6.02 -0.77 3.24
C ASP A 116 -5.76 -0.15 1.84
N PRO A 117 -4.61 0.50 1.61
CA PRO A 117 -4.34 1.14 0.34
C PRO A 117 -3.81 0.14 -0.70
N HIS A 118 -4.53 0.05 -1.81
CA HIS A 118 -4.13 -0.72 -2.98
C HIS A 118 -3.21 0.12 -3.87
N VAL A 119 -1.94 0.31 -3.46
CA VAL A 119 -0.99 1.21 -4.14
C VAL A 119 -0.39 0.66 -5.45
N GLY A 120 -0.90 -0.47 -5.94
CA GLY A 120 -0.33 -1.20 -7.08
C GLY A 120 0.95 -1.96 -6.70
N ASP A 121 1.02 -2.49 -5.48
CA ASP A 121 2.12 -3.34 -5.02
C ASP A 121 1.66 -4.60 -4.29
N CYS A 122 2.60 -5.55 -4.15
CA CYS A 122 2.40 -6.83 -3.47
C CYS A 122 2.76 -6.72 -1.98
N ALA A 123 2.23 -5.70 -1.28
CA ALA A 123 2.63 -5.37 0.10
C ALA A 123 1.45 -5.07 1.04
N CYS A 124 0.25 -5.59 0.75
CA CYS A 124 -0.93 -5.41 1.62
C CYS A 124 -0.75 -6.08 3.00
N HIS A 125 -0.15 -7.26 3.06
CA HIS A 125 0.24 -7.95 4.31
C HIS A 125 1.22 -7.14 5.16
N MET A 126 2.17 -6.43 4.54
CA MET A 126 3.09 -5.53 5.24
C MET A 126 2.32 -4.35 5.87
N ARG A 127 1.41 -3.73 5.12
CA ARG A 127 0.63 -2.57 5.62
C ARG A 127 -0.41 -2.96 6.67
N ALA A 128 -0.99 -4.15 6.57
CA ALA A 128 -1.83 -4.73 7.61
C ALA A 128 -1.05 -4.87 8.93
N GLN A 129 0.22 -5.33 8.87
CA GLN A 129 1.09 -5.37 10.05
C GLN A 129 1.51 -3.97 10.54
N MET A 130 1.83 -3.01 9.65
CA MET A 130 2.13 -1.62 10.03
C MET A 130 0.97 -0.97 10.79
N LEU A 131 -0.27 -1.18 10.34
CA LEU A 131 -1.46 -0.68 11.01
C LEU A 131 -1.70 -1.39 12.35
N TRP A 132 -1.43 -2.70 12.44
CA TRP A 132 -1.49 -3.43 13.70
C TRP A 132 -0.44 -2.93 14.71
N ASP A 133 0.80 -2.73 14.28
CA ASP A 133 1.89 -2.15 15.09
C ASP A 133 1.53 -0.76 15.60
N LEU A 134 0.92 0.09 14.75
CA LEU A 134 0.45 1.42 15.13
C LEU A 134 -0.72 1.36 16.14
N ILE A 135 -1.60 0.37 16.03
CA ILE A 135 -2.70 0.18 16.98
C ILE A 135 -2.17 -0.29 18.34
N GLU A 136 -1.19 -1.18 18.38
CA GLU A 136 -0.51 -1.62 19.61
C GLU A 136 0.16 -0.43 20.33
N ASP A 137 0.96 0.34 19.60
CA ASP A 137 1.68 1.53 20.09
C ASP A 137 0.75 2.66 20.58
N VAL A 138 -0.26 3.03 19.78
CA VAL A 138 -1.21 4.08 20.17
C VAL A 138 -2.18 3.59 21.25
N SER A 139 -2.50 2.30 21.33
CA SER A 139 -3.33 1.77 22.42
C SER A 139 -2.62 1.70 23.76
N SER A 140 -1.29 1.50 23.75
CA SER A 140 -0.45 1.48 24.95
C SER A 140 -0.01 2.86 25.42
N SER A 141 -0.08 3.90 24.57
CA SER A 141 0.28 5.29 24.92
C SER A 141 -0.93 6.23 25.11
N PRO A 142 -1.26 6.64 26.36
CA PRO A 142 -2.26 7.68 26.63
C PRO A 142 -1.91 9.05 26.02
N GLU A 143 -0.62 9.31 25.77
CA GLU A 143 -0.16 10.57 25.19
C GLU A 143 -0.44 10.62 23.69
N LYS A 144 -0.17 9.53 22.96
CA LYS A 144 -0.52 9.42 21.53
C LYS A 144 -2.03 9.48 21.30
N ARG A 145 -2.84 8.92 22.21
CA ARG A 145 -4.30 9.08 22.24
C ARG A 145 -4.72 10.55 22.36
N ARG A 146 -4.17 11.27 23.36
CA ARG A 146 -4.43 12.71 23.57
C ARG A 146 -3.98 13.56 22.37
N PHE A 147 -2.84 13.24 21.77
CA PHE A 147 -2.37 13.88 20.54
C PHE A 147 -3.40 13.74 19.41
N LEU A 148 -3.91 12.53 19.15
CA LEU A 148 -4.91 12.30 18.12
C LEU A 148 -6.22 13.07 18.37
N GLU A 149 -6.70 13.11 19.62
CA GLU A 149 -7.87 13.89 20.02
C GLU A 149 -7.68 15.40 19.72
N GLN A 150 -6.55 15.96 20.16
CA GLN A 150 -6.20 17.37 19.94
C GLN A 150 -5.99 17.69 18.45
N ALA A 151 -5.35 16.78 17.71
CA ALA A 151 -5.13 16.88 16.27
C ALA A 151 -6.46 16.94 15.50
N VAL A 152 -7.40 16.03 15.81
CA VAL A 152 -8.75 16.01 15.24
C VAL A 152 -9.51 17.31 15.52
N GLN A 153 -9.54 17.77 16.79
CA GLN A 153 -10.21 19.01 17.15
C GLN A 153 -9.64 20.23 16.41
N LEU A 154 -8.32 20.35 16.36
CA LEU A 154 -7.64 21.48 15.72
C LEU A 154 -7.84 21.49 14.19
N LEU A 155 -7.91 20.32 13.55
CA LEU A 155 -8.26 20.20 12.12
C LEU A 155 -9.70 20.64 11.83
N ARG A 156 -10.67 20.31 12.70
CA ARG A 156 -12.07 20.76 12.57
C ARG A 156 -12.16 22.28 12.59
N GLU A 157 -11.47 22.93 13.52
CA GLU A 157 -11.40 24.39 13.57
C GLU A 157 -10.72 24.99 12.35
N ASN A 158 -9.60 24.41 11.91
CA ASN A 158 -8.87 24.89 10.74
C ASN A 158 -9.70 24.75 9.46
N ARG A 159 -10.53 23.70 9.34
CA ARG A 159 -11.51 23.54 8.25
C ARG A 159 -12.54 24.67 8.24
N VAL A 160 -13.09 25.06 9.39
CA VAL A 160 -14.02 26.21 9.51
C VAL A 160 -13.30 27.53 9.15
N LYS A 161 -12.10 27.77 9.70
CA LYS A 161 -11.26 28.95 9.39
C LYS A 161 -10.97 29.05 7.88
N THR A 162 -10.72 27.92 7.22
CA THR A 162 -10.50 27.82 5.76
C THR A 162 -11.75 28.15 4.96
N ALA A 163 -12.91 27.60 5.33
CA ALA A 163 -14.17 27.86 4.62
C ALA A 163 -14.58 29.34 4.72
N ILE A 164 -14.39 29.97 5.89
CA ILE A 164 -14.60 31.40 6.09
C ILE A 164 -13.62 32.23 5.24
N LEU A 165 -12.35 31.82 5.11
CA LEU A 165 -11.39 32.50 4.24
C LEU A 165 -11.78 32.39 2.76
N LEU A 166 -12.26 31.22 2.32
CA LEU A 166 -12.73 31.00 0.96
C LEU A 166 -13.98 31.85 0.65
N GLN A 167 -14.93 31.95 1.59
CA GLN A 167 -16.10 32.84 1.44
C GLN A 167 -15.69 34.32 1.31
N LYS A 168 -14.67 34.75 2.07
CA LYS A 168 -14.10 36.10 1.95
C LYS A 168 -13.41 36.33 0.61
N LEU A 169 -12.63 35.36 0.12
CA LEU A 169 -11.98 35.42 -1.20
C LEU A 169 -13.01 35.47 -2.35
N ALA A 170 -14.11 34.73 -2.27
CA ALA A 170 -15.19 34.81 -3.24
C ALA A 170 -15.84 36.21 -3.24
N LYS A 171 -16.15 36.75 -2.06
CA LYS A 171 -16.71 38.11 -1.88
C LYS A 171 -15.79 39.23 -2.39
N THR A 172 -14.46 39.05 -2.34
CA THR A 172 -13.49 40.02 -2.91
C THR A 172 -13.11 39.72 -4.37
N ASN A 173 -13.81 38.82 -5.07
CA ASN A 173 -13.49 38.37 -6.43
C ASN A 173 -12.04 37.85 -6.59
N GLY A 174 -11.47 37.28 -5.52
CA GLY A 174 -10.09 36.79 -5.47
C GLY A 174 -9.05 37.87 -5.12
N ASN A 175 -9.45 39.11 -4.82
CA ASN A 175 -8.51 40.13 -4.35
C ASN A 175 -8.03 39.80 -2.93
N THR A 176 -6.75 39.48 -2.81
CA THR A 176 -6.09 39.04 -1.57
C THR A 176 -5.66 40.20 -0.66
N GLY A 177 -5.49 41.41 -1.20
CA GLY A 177 -5.00 42.58 -0.45
C GLY A 177 -5.87 42.95 0.76
N PRO A 178 -7.20 43.11 0.60
CA PRO A 178 -8.13 43.39 1.71
C PRO A 178 -8.20 42.30 2.79
N LEU A 179 -7.61 41.11 2.55
CA LEU A 179 -7.54 40.00 3.51
C LEU A 179 -6.18 39.95 4.23
N GLY A 180 -5.33 40.97 4.02
CA GLY A 180 -4.02 41.11 4.64
C GLY A 180 -3.00 40.08 4.17
N PHE A 181 -3.05 39.67 2.89
CA PHE A 181 -1.94 38.97 2.24
C PHE A 181 -0.92 39.99 1.70
N ALA A 182 0.36 39.61 1.67
CA ALA A 182 1.45 40.46 1.22
C ALA A 182 1.51 40.61 -0.33
N SER A 183 2.54 41.30 -0.83
CA SER A 183 2.84 41.44 -2.26
C SER A 183 3.10 40.08 -2.91
N ILE A 184 4.12 39.39 -2.40
CA ILE A 184 4.42 37.97 -2.58
C ILE A 184 3.58 37.17 -1.59
N ILE A 185 3.16 35.95 -1.96
CA ILE A 185 2.38 35.05 -1.10
C ILE A 185 3.02 33.66 -1.21
N THR A 186 3.24 33.00 -0.07
CA THR A 186 3.76 31.63 0.04
C THR A 186 2.66 30.66 0.50
N LEU A 187 2.90 29.35 0.44
CA LEU A 187 2.04 28.38 1.12
C LEU A 187 2.02 28.61 2.64
N SER A 188 3.15 29.02 3.23
CA SER A 188 3.29 29.33 4.65
C SER A 188 2.35 30.46 5.10
N ASP A 189 2.18 31.51 4.29
CA ASP A 189 1.21 32.59 4.54
C ASP A 189 -0.23 32.06 4.55
N ILE A 190 -0.57 31.16 3.61
CA ILE A 190 -1.89 30.53 3.53
C ILE A 190 -2.10 29.63 4.76
N PHE A 191 -1.11 28.83 5.15
CA PHE A 191 -1.17 27.95 6.31
C PHE A 191 -1.32 28.71 7.63
N GLN A 192 -0.75 29.92 7.72
CA GLN A 192 -0.99 30.84 8.84
C GLN A 192 -2.43 31.37 8.83
N LYS A 193 -2.93 31.83 7.67
CA LYS A 193 -4.29 32.40 7.51
C LYS A 193 -5.41 31.40 7.78
N ILE A 194 -5.19 30.11 7.53
CA ILE A 194 -6.16 29.02 7.81
C ILE A 194 -5.97 28.36 9.19
N GLY A 195 -4.94 28.73 9.94
CA GLY A 195 -4.62 28.14 11.25
C GLY A 195 -3.83 26.83 11.23
N PHE A 196 -3.55 26.26 10.05
CA PHE A 196 -2.82 24.99 9.92
C PHE A 196 -1.41 25.02 10.52
N ARG A 197 -0.76 26.20 10.59
CA ARG A 197 0.49 26.40 11.36
C ARG A 197 0.42 25.84 12.79
N ALA A 198 -0.72 25.99 13.48
CA ALA A 198 -0.89 25.46 14.84
C ALA A 198 -0.97 23.92 14.88
N PHE A 199 -1.56 23.31 13.84
CA PHE A 199 -1.55 21.84 13.69
C PHE A 199 -0.14 21.32 13.43
N MET A 200 0.63 21.99 12.56
CA MET A 200 2.05 21.64 12.34
C MET A 200 2.81 21.65 13.66
N THR A 201 2.73 22.72 14.45
CA THR A 201 3.40 22.82 15.76
C THR A 201 2.95 21.74 16.76
N LEU A 202 1.68 21.32 16.74
CA LEU A 202 1.22 20.19 17.56
C LEU A 202 1.86 18.86 17.13
N VAL A 203 1.98 18.61 15.82
CA VAL A 203 2.64 17.42 15.28
C VAL A 203 4.15 17.47 15.57
N ASP A 204 4.83 18.57 15.25
CA ASP A 204 6.26 18.78 15.50
C ASP A 204 6.67 18.50 16.96
N ALA A 205 5.84 18.95 17.91
CA ALA A 205 6.04 18.74 19.34
C ALA A 205 5.85 17.26 19.79
N ASN A 206 5.08 16.48 19.04
CA ASN A 206 4.87 15.05 19.29
C ASN A 206 5.80 14.15 18.44
N SER A 207 6.53 14.71 17.46
CA SER A 207 7.50 13.98 16.63
C SER A 207 8.86 13.71 17.29
N ASN A 208 9.17 14.35 18.42
CA ASN A 208 10.52 14.33 19.02
C ASN A 208 10.55 14.06 20.54
N SER A 209 9.41 13.72 21.14
CA SER A 209 9.28 13.62 22.62
C SER A 209 9.93 12.39 23.25
N SER A 210 10.24 11.35 22.47
CA SER A 210 10.92 10.12 22.97
C SER A 210 12.44 10.26 23.16
N GLY A 211 12.98 11.49 23.09
CA GLY A 211 14.34 11.82 23.51
C GLY A 211 14.52 11.69 25.03
N THR A 212 14.63 10.46 25.53
CA THR A 212 14.91 10.19 26.94
C THR A 212 16.33 10.63 27.30
N ASN A 213 16.43 11.86 27.82
CA ASN A 213 17.63 12.39 28.48
C ASN A 213 17.94 11.56 29.74
N THR A 214 18.51 10.39 29.54
CA THR A 214 19.23 9.63 30.58
C THR A 214 20.64 10.22 30.61
N PRO A 215 21.04 10.97 31.65
CA PRO A 215 22.43 11.40 31.77
C PRO A 215 23.31 10.16 31.84
N ALA A 216 24.39 10.12 31.06
CA ALA A 216 25.37 9.05 31.18
C ALA A 216 25.95 9.10 32.59
N ALA A 217 25.65 8.09 33.41
CA ALA A 217 26.22 7.98 34.74
C ALA A 217 27.72 7.73 34.61
N GLU A 218 28.54 8.73 34.94
CA GLU A 218 29.99 8.61 34.94
C GLU A 218 30.41 7.52 35.92
N VAL A 219 30.91 6.40 35.41
CA VAL A 219 31.50 5.34 36.23
C VAL A 219 32.91 5.80 36.62
N PRO A 220 33.21 6.03 37.91
CA PRO A 220 34.52 6.53 38.32
C PRO A 220 35.60 5.47 38.08
N PHE A 221 36.57 5.81 37.22
CA PHE A 221 37.69 4.93 36.89
C PHE A 221 38.67 4.82 38.06
N VAL A 222 38.55 3.75 38.85
CA VAL A 222 39.47 3.44 39.94
C VAL A 222 40.63 2.58 39.42
N GLY A 223 41.77 3.22 39.18
CA GLY A 223 43.04 2.52 38.96
C GLY A 223 43.72 2.11 40.27
N PRO A 224 44.33 0.93 40.30
CA PRO A 224 45.75 0.78 40.57
C PRO A 224 46.47 0.39 39.27
N GLY A 225 47.79 0.53 39.13
CA GLY A 225 48.84 0.74 40.11
C GLY A 225 50.04 -0.11 39.67
N THR A 226 51.25 0.43 39.72
CA THR A 226 52.46 -0.17 39.13
C THR A 226 52.84 -1.51 39.84
N ASP A 227 53.60 -2.42 39.23
CA ASP A 227 55.06 -2.31 39.06
C ASP A 227 55.69 -3.29 38.02
N SER A 228 56.88 -2.89 37.54
CA SER A 228 58.05 -3.61 36.99
C SER A 228 57.98 -4.95 36.21
N GLU A 229 58.78 -4.94 35.12
CA GLU A 229 59.69 -6.01 34.62
C GLU A 229 59.10 -7.34 34.07
N GLY A 230 59.65 -7.93 33.01
CA GLY A 230 60.75 -7.52 32.13
C GLY A 230 61.17 -8.63 31.14
N ASN A 231 61.98 -8.29 30.12
CA ASN A 231 62.54 -9.16 29.06
C ASN A 231 61.55 -9.82 28.07
N ALA A 232 61.95 -10.27 26.87
CA ALA A 232 63.00 -9.82 25.93
C ALA A 232 62.87 -10.61 24.59
N LEU A 233 63.42 -10.05 23.48
CA LEU A 233 63.72 -10.71 22.19
C LEU A 233 62.51 -11.21 21.33
N SER A 234 62.61 -11.38 20.00
CA SER A 234 63.21 -10.54 18.93
C SER A 234 63.01 -11.20 17.55
N GLY A 235 62.59 -10.41 16.55
CA GLY A 235 62.81 -10.68 15.11
C GLY A 235 61.79 -11.57 14.36
N LEU A 236 61.71 -11.52 13.02
CA LEU A 236 62.43 -10.62 12.09
C LEU A 236 61.67 -10.48 10.74
N ASP A 237 61.62 -9.25 10.22
CA ASP A 237 61.60 -8.76 8.81
C ASP A 237 60.74 -9.35 7.66
N ALA A 238 60.55 -8.46 6.66
CA ALA A 238 60.39 -8.70 5.21
C ALA A 238 58.99 -8.94 4.58
N ILE A 239 58.27 -7.81 4.36
CA ILE A 239 57.93 -7.27 3.02
C ILE A 239 57.50 -8.28 1.92
N VAL A 240 56.25 -8.19 1.45
CA VAL A 240 55.92 -7.75 0.07
C VAL A 240 54.45 -7.28 -0.03
N ASP A 241 54.34 -6.08 -0.60
CA ASP A 241 53.20 -5.33 -1.09
C ASP A 241 52.09 -6.11 -1.85
N LYS A 242 50.81 -5.84 -1.51
CA LYS A 242 49.77 -5.47 -2.50
C LYS A 242 48.46 -4.95 -1.87
N SER A 243 48.18 -3.66 -2.09
CA SER A 243 46.84 -3.10 -1.88
C SER A 243 45.84 -3.55 -2.95
N PHE A 244 44.58 -3.76 -2.57
CA PHE A 244 43.46 -3.90 -3.51
C PHE A 244 42.37 -2.86 -3.22
N SER A 245 42.46 -1.73 -3.90
CA SER A 245 41.32 -0.82 -4.09
C SER A 245 40.29 -1.46 -5.03
N PRO A 246 38.99 -1.12 -4.92
CA PRO A 246 38.00 -1.52 -5.92
C PRO A 246 38.38 -0.99 -7.31
N VAL A 247 38.24 -1.83 -8.34
CA VAL A 247 38.61 -1.49 -9.72
C VAL A 247 37.48 -0.70 -10.38
N GLU A 248 37.74 0.57 -10.69
CA GLU A 248 37.02 1.25 -11.77
C GLU A 248 37.47 0.66 -13.12
N SER A 249 36.53 0.30 -14.00
CA SER A 249 36.82 -0.12 -15.37
C SER A 249 35.89 0.62 -16.34
N PRO A 250 36.42 1.49 -17.21
CA PRO A 250 35.63 2.27 -18.13
C PRO A 250 35.48 1.58 -19.49
N SER A 251 34.28 1.61 -20.06
CA SER A 251 34.13 1.77 -21.51
C SER A 251 32.75 2.35 -21.83
N SER A 252 32.78 3.41 -22.64
CA SER A 252 31.64 4.01 -23.34
C SER A 252 30.66 3.01 -23.94
N ASP A 253 29.37 3.30 -23.81
CA ASP A 253 28.44 3.11 -24.91
C ASP A 253 27.47 4.31 -24.99
N THR A 254 26.89 4.55 -26.16
CA THR A 254 26.31 5.85 -26.53
C THR A 254 25.14 6.31 -25.65
N SER A 255 25.22 7.54 -25.14
CA SER A 255 24.16 8.21 -24.40
C SER A 255 23.01 8.67 -25.32
N GLU A 256 22.10 7.77 -25.70
CA GLU A 256 20.79 8.16 -26.22
C GLU A 256 19.95 8.75 -25.09
N SER A 257 20.17 10.04 -24.81
CA SER A 257 19.43 10.81 -23.81
C SER A 257 17.99 11.09 -24.28
N SER A 258 17.14 10.06 -24.24
CA SER A 258 15.70 10.18 -24.49
C SER A 258 15.05 10.99 -23.37
N SER A 259 15.13 12.33 -23.48
CA SER A 259 14.74 13.32 -22.48
C SER A 259 13.22 13.33 -22.25
N SER A 260 12.76 12.36 -21.46
CA SER A 260 11.36 12.27 -21.02
C SER A 260 11.01 13.50 -20.17
N PRO A 261 9.96 14.26 -20.51
CA PRO A 261 9.71 15.57 -19.91
C PRO A 261 9.37 15.48 -18.41
N ASN A 262 10.00 16.38 -17.64
CA ASN A 262 9.94 16.59 -16.19
C ASN A 262 8.77 15.92 -15.45
N ARG A 263 9.09 14.91 -14.62
CA ARG A 263 8.16 14.24 -13.70
C ARG A 263 8.46 14.53 -12.22
N SER A 264 8.69 15.81 -11.90
CA SER A 264 9.07 16.28 -10.56
C SER A 264 8.11 15.86 -9.44
N HIS A 265 6.81 15.74 -9.70
CA HIS A 265 5.78 15.28 -8.75
C HIS A 265 5.99 13.88 -8.14
N ARG A 266 6.99 13.13 -8.62
CA ARG A 266 7.38 11.81 -8.05
C ARG A 266 8.54 11.91 -7.07
N SER A 267 9.27 13.02 -7.09
CA SER A 267 10.33 13.31 -6.12
C SER A 267 9.69 13.72 -4.79
N ILE A 268 9.90 12.91 -3.76
CA ILE A 268 9.46 13.23 -2.39
C ILE A 268 10.64 13.86 -1.66
N THR A 269 10.43 15.06 -1.09
CA THR A 269 11.47 15.83 -0.39
C THR A 269 11.35 15.79 1.14
N VAL A 270 10.24 15.26 1.67
CA VAL A 270 10.08 14.92 3.09
C VAL A 270 10.65 13.54 3.39
N ASP A 271 10.93 13.25 4.67
CA ASP A 271 11.26 11.88 5.08
C ASP A 271 10.09 10.91 4.81
N VAL A 272 10.46 9.70 4.43
CA VAL A 272 9.60 8.54 4.15
C VAL A 272 9.90 7.37 5.09
N SER A 273 10.68 7.58 6.15
CA SER A 273 10.90 6.54 7.15
C SER A 273 9.61 6.19 7.89
N TRP A 274 9.48 4.94 8.32
CA TRP A 274 8.38 4.55 9.20
C TRP A 274 8.82 4.75 10.64
N ASP A 275 8.24 5.67 11.38
CA ASP A 275 8.44 5.74 12.82
C ASP A 275 7.12 5.98 13.57
N PRO A 276 6.66 5.05 14.43
CA PRO A 276 5.45 5.26 15.22
C PRO A 276 5.68 6.24 16.37
N ALA A 277 6.92 6.64 16.67
CA ALA A 277 7.20 7.77 17.56
C ALA A 277 7.14 9.13 16.84
N ASP A 278 7.20 9.16 15.50
CA ASP A 278 7.03 10.39 14.72
C ASP A 278 5.55 10.65 14.40
N ALA A 279 5.00 11.70 14.99
CA ALA A 279 3.63 12.14 14.73
C ALA A 279 3.38 12.50 13.25
N TRP A 280 4.37 12.99 12.49
CA TRP A 280 4.23 13.24 11.06
C TRP A 280 4.07 11.94 10.27
N SER A 281 4.85 10.92 10.59
CA SER A 281 4.74 9.56 10.03
C SER A 281 3.36 8.97 10.29
N ILE A 282 2.83 9.06 11.52
CA ILE A 282 1.46 8.63 11.85
C ILE A 282 0.43 9.35 10.97
N VAL A 283 0.48 10.69 10.92
CA VAL A 283 -0.50 11.52 10.19
C VAL A 283 -0.45 11.24 8.68
N ARG A 284 0.75 11.13 8.09
CA ARG A 284 0.95 10.82 6.67
C ARG A 284 0.49 9.40 6.35
N PHE A 285 0.86 8.41 7.16
CA PHE A 285 0.44 7.02 6.96
C PHE A 285 -1.08 6.89 6.99
N LEU A 286 -1.75 7.36 8.05
CA LEU A 286 -3.21 7.25 8.16
C LEU A 286 -3.92 8.01 7.03
N THR A 287 -3.51 9.24 6.72
CA THR A 287 -4.18 10.05 5.69
C THR A 287 -4.02 9.46 4.29
N PHE A 288 -2.80 9.07 3.90
CA PHE A 288 -2.56 8.53 2.56
C PHE A 288 -3.09 7.10 2.42
N SER A 289 -2.98 6.26 3.46
CA SER A 289 -3.61 4.94 3.46
C SER A 289 -5.13 5.07 3.29
N HIS A 290 -5.77 6.03 3.96
CA HIS A 290 -7.20 6.29 3.80
C HIS A 290 -7.59 6.76 2.39
N LEU A 291 -6.91 7.78 1.86
CA LEU A 291 -7.17 8.31 0.51
C LEU A 291 -6.84 7.34 -0.63
N LEU A 292 -6.01 6.32 -0.36
CA LEU A 292 -5.71 5.23 -1.31
C LEU A 292 -6.54 3.95 -1.02
N SER A 293 -7.40 3.99 -0.01
CA SER A 293 -8.40 2.95 0.29
C SER A 293 -9.77 3.25 -0.32
N ILE A 294 -10.12 4.53 -0.52
CA ILE A 294 -11.50 4.95 -0.87
C ILE A 294 -11.51 5.99 -2.01
N PRO A 295 -12.34 5.82 -3.06
CA PRO A 295 -13.12 4.65 -3.44
C PRO A 295 -12.37 3.76 -4.44
N LYS A 296 -12.59 2.44 -4.33
CA LYS A 296 -12.01 1.40 -5.18
C LYS A 296 -13.02 0.99 -6.27
N ARG A 297 -12.61 1.04 -7.54
CA ARG A 297 -13.33 0.46 -8.67
C ARG A 297 -12.79 -0.94 -8.97
N VAL A 298 -13.67 -1.94 -8.94
CA VAL A 298 -13.41 -3.31 -9.42
C VAL A 298 -13.66 -3.39 -10.93
N ILE A 299 -12.79 -4.11 -11.65
CA ILE A 299 -12.88 -4.35 -13.09
C ILE A 299 -12.56 -5.83 -13.34
N PHE A 300 -13.56 -6.59 -13.79
CA PHE A 300 -13.35 -7.96 -14.27
C PHE A 300 -12.80 -7.97 -15.69
N LYS A 301 -11.81 -8.84 -15.94
CA LYS A 301 -11.29 -9.18 -17.27
C LYS A 301 -11.91 -10.50 -17.74
N PRO A 302 -12.76 -10.49 -18.78
CA PRO A 302 -13.23 -11.71 -19.43
C PRO A 302 -12.18 -12.26 -20.41
N GLY A 303 -12.21 -13.58 -20.62
CA GLY A 303 -11.26 -14.29 -21.50
C GLY A 303 -9.94 -14.62 -20.80
N PRO A 304 -9.11 -15.54 -21.35
CA PRO A 304 -7.91 -16.03 -20.69
C PRO A 304 -6.72 -15.03 -20.77
N PRO A 305 -5.99 -14.79 -19.67
CA PRO A 305 -6.29 -15.22 -18.30
C PRO A 305 -7.42 -14.38 -17.68
N ALA A 306 -8.42 -15.06 -17.13
CA ALA A 306 -9.52 -14.40 -16.42
C ALA A 306 -9.01 -13.78 -15.12
N GLY A 307 -9.60 -12.67 -14.68
CA GLY A 307 -9.19 -12.09 -13.41
C GLY A 307 -9.80 -10.74 -13.06
N MET A 308 -9.39 -10.22 -11.91
CA MET A 308 -9.91 -9.01 -11.30
C MET A 308 -8.81 -7.93 -11.23
N ILE A 309 -9.17 -6.68 -11.51
CA ILE A 309 -8.31 -5.51 -11.32
C ILE A 309 -9.04 -4.51 -10.43
N ILE A 310 -8.37 -4.06 -9.37
CA ILE A 310 -8.85 -3.02 -8.46
C ILE A 310 -8.07 -1.74 -8.72
N ARG A 311 -8.75 -0.58 -8.77
CA ARG A 311 -8.10 0.73 -8.93
C ARG A 311 -8.79 1.78 -8.07
N VAL A 312 -8.01 2.62 -7.41
CA VAL A 312 -8.52 3.88 -6.84
C VAL A 312 -9.06 4.74 -7.98
N GLU A 313 -10.23 5.38 -7.79
CA GLU A 313 -10.76 6.40 -8.71
C GLU A 313 -10.72 7.79 -8.03
N PRO A 314 -9.63 8.57 -8.22
CA PRO A 314 -9.39 9.79 -7.45
C PRO A 314 -10.44 10.88 -7.65
N LEU A 315 -11.15 10.86 -8.79
CA LEU A 315 -12.20 11.84 -9.09
C LEU A 315 -13.45 11.61 -8.23
N LEU A 316 -13.77 10.35 -7.91
CA LEU A 316 -14.92 10.02 -7.06
C LEU A 316 -14.62 10.40 -5.60
N SER A 317 -13.43 10.06 -5.09
CA SER A 317 -12.92 10.51 -3.78
C SER A 317 -13.01 12.04 -3.60
N TYR A 318 -12.62 12.79 -4.64
CA TYR A 318 -12.71 14.24 -4.66
C TYR A 318 -14.16 14.74 -4.60
N THR A 319 -15.07 14.11 -5.36
CA THR A 319 -16.49 14.51 -5.44
C THR A 319 -17.25 14.15 -4.16
N GLU A 320 -16.95 13.00 -3.55
CA GLU A 320 -17.43 12.62 -2.22
C GLU A 320 -16.96 13.63 -1.16
N THR A 321 -15.70 14.08 -1.25
CA THR A 321 -15.16 15.14 -0.38
C THR A 321 -15.86 16.49 -0.60
N GLU A 322 -16.16 16.90 -1.84
CA GLU A 322 -16.98 18.11 -2.11
C GLU A 322 -18.36 18.00 -1.46
N ALA A 323 -19.05 16.87 -1.64
CA ALA A 323 -20.39 16.64 -1.09
C ALA A 323 -20.42 16.61 0.44
N ALA A 324 -19.43 15.96 1.08
CA ALA A 324 -19.28 15.94 2.53
C ALA A 324 -18.97 17.33 3.10
N LEU A 325 -18.13 18.13 2.42
CA LEU A 325 -17.83 19.50 2.80
C LEU A 325 -19.05 20.44 2.68
N ASP A 326 -19.87 20.29 1.64
CA ASP A 326 -21.12 21.02 1.47
C ASP A 326 -22.14 20.64 2.57
N ALA A 327 -22.32 19.34 2.82
CA ALA A 327 -23.26 18.83 3.83
C ALA A 327 -22.94 19.30 5.26
N LEU A 328 -21.67 19.57 5.57
CA LEU A 328 -21.24 20.11 6.87
C LEU A 328 -21.69 21.56 7.14
N ASN A 329 -22.22 22.29 6.15
CA ASN A 329 -22.69 23.69 6.29
C ASN A 329 -21.70 24.61 7.04
N LEU A 330 -20.40 24.48 6.74
CA LEU A 330 -19.28 25.16 7.44
C LEU A 330 -19.35 26.70 7.43
N VAL A 331 -20.25 27.28 6.64
CA VAL A 331 -20.50 28.71 6.51
C VAL A 331 -22.01 28.93 6.39
N GLU A 332 -22.60 29.64 7.34
CA GLU A 332 -24.06 29.87 7.38
C GLU A 332 -24.59 30.47 6.07
N SER A 333 -25.73 29.95 5.60
CA SER A 333 -26.46 30.38 4.39
C SER A 333 -25.69 30.35 3.06
N VAL A 334 -24.48 29.75 2.99
CA VAL A 334 -23.66 29.72 1.78
C VAL A 334 -23.05 28.33 1.54
N SER A 335 -23.65 27.59 0.60
CA SER A 335 -23.10 26.32 0.09
C SER A 335 -21.71 26.52 -0.52
N LEU A 336 -20.80 25.58 -0.27
CA LEU A 336 -19.45 25.55 -0.83
C LEU A 336 -19.49 25.48 -2.36
N SER A 337 -20.43 24.74 -2.96
CA SER A 337 -20.65 24.70 -4.41
C SER A 337 -20.85 26.08 -5.06
N SER A 338 -21.37 27.07 -4.31
CA SER A 338 -21.55 28.46 -4.78
C SER A 338 -20.28 29.32 -4.68
N LEU A 339 -19.28 28.88 -3.90
CA LEU A 339 -17.98 29.52 -3.75
C LEU A 339 -16.95 29.01 -4.76
N ILE A 340 -17.10 27.75 -5.21
CA ILE A 340 -16.18 27.08 -6.14
C ILE A 340 -16.54 27.44 -7.59
N ARG A 341 -15.62 28.10 -8.32
CA ARG A 341 -15.78 28.26 -9.78
C ARG A 341 -15.39 26.96 -10.49
N PRO A 342 -15.98 26.60 -11.65
CA PRO A 342 -15.61 25.38 -12.37
C PRO A 342 -14.11 25.28 -12.75
N GLY A 343 -13.40 26.41 -12.85
CA GLY A 343 -11.95 26.46 -13.09
C GLY A 343 -11.08 26.25 -11.84
N ASP A 344 -11.66 26.33 -10.64
CA ASP A 344 -10.96 26.14 -9.37
C ASP A 344 -10.85 24.65 -8.98
N ARG A 345 -11.81 23.81 -9.42
CA ARG A 345 -11.81 22.37 -9.13
C ARG A 345 -10.55 21.68 -9.67
N ALA A 346 -10.11 20.64 -8.96
CA ALA A 346 -9.01 19.81 -9.41
C ALA A 346 -9.32 19.11 -10.75
N LYS A 347 -8.35 19.07 -11.67
CA LYS A 347 -8.49 18.30 -12.92
C LYS A 347 -8.15 16.85 -12.64
N LYS A 348 -8.81 15.90 -13.32
CA LYS A 348 -8.53 14.45 -13.17
C LYS A 348 -7.05 14.10 -13.33
N THR A 349 -6.31 14.78 -14.22
CA THR A 349 -4.84 14.60 -14.36
C THR A 349 -4.05 15.06 -13.14
N THR A 350 -4.50 16.08 -12.41
CA THR A 350 -3.84 16.54 -11.17
C THR A 350 -4.12 15.57 -10.03
N LEU A 351 -5.36 15.09 -9.89
CA LEU A 351 -5.75 14.08 -8.90
C LEU A 351 -5.04 12.73 -9.12
N VAL A 352 -4.86 12.32 -10.38
CA VAL A 352 -4.07 11.13 -10.72
C VAL A 352 -2.59 11.30 -10.33
N ASN A 353 -1.98 12.48 -10.59
CA ASN A 353 -0.61 12.74 -10.16
C ASN A 353 -0.49 12.72 -8.62
N GLU A 354 -1.47 13.28 -7.90
CA GLU A 354 -1.49 13.26 -6.44
C GLU A 354 -1.61 11.84 -5.87
N CYS A 355 -2.47 10.99 -6.45
CA CYS A 355 -2.51 9.58 -6.08
C CYS A 355 -1.20 8.85 -6.42
N GLU A 356 -0.54 9.14 -7.54
CA GLU A 356 0.82 8.62 -7.78
C GLU A 356 1.80 9.07 -6.69
N THR A 357 1.79 10.35 -6.27
CA THR A 357 2.67 10.85 -5.20
C THR A 357 2.40 10.15 -3.87
N MET A 358 1.13 9.95 -3.48
CA MET A 358 0.76 9.22 -2.26
C MET A 358 1.14 7.73 -2.34
N GLN A 359 1.00 7.10 -3.51
CA GLN A 359 1.42 5.71 -3.74
C GLN A 359 2.94 5.56 -3.60
N VAL A 360 3.73 6.48 -4.17
CA VAL A 360 5.18 6.53 -4.00
C VAL A 360 5.54 6.65 -2.51
N TYR A 361 4.93 7.58 -1.77
CA TYR A 361 5.16 7.77 -0.33
C TYR A 361 4.91 6.47 0.46
N ILE A 362 3.71 5.91 0.35
CA ILE A 362 3.30 4.72 1.12
C ILE A 362 4.15 3.50 0.72
N SER A 363 4.54 3.34 -0.54
CA SER A 363 5.41 2.24 -0.97
C SER A 363 6.82 2.35 -0.37
N GLN A 364 7.42 3.53 -0.37
CA GLN A 364 8.75 3.78 0.22
C GLN A 364 8.71 3.65 1.75
N MET A 365 7.63 4.09 2.40
CA MET A 365 7.41 3.91 3.84
C MET A 365 7.21 2.44 4.22
N SER A 366 6.50 1.66 3.39
CA SER A 366 6.34 0.21 3.57
C SER A 366 7.70 -0.52 3.46
N VAL A 367 8.54 -0.12 2.49
CA VAL A 367 9.92 -0.59 2.37
C VAL A 367 10.79 -0.18 3.58
N ASN A 368 10.57 1.01 4.16
CA ASN A 368 11.30 1.44 5.34
C ASN A 368 10.88 0.66 6.60
N TRP A 369 9.58 0.43 6.80
CA TRP A 369 9.08 -0.46 7.85
C TRP A 369 9.72 -1.84 7.76
N MET A 370 9.82 -2.44 6.56
CA MET A 370 10.46 -3.74 6.37
C MET A 370 11.89 -3.80 6.94
N LYS A 371 12.71 -2.76 6.67
CA LYS A 371 14.06 -2.63 7.23
C LYS A 371 14.01 -2.63 8.77
N LYS A 372 13.25 -1.69 9.36
CA LYS A 372 13.15 -1.52 10.82
C LYS A 372 12.56 -2.77 11.52
N ALA A 373 11.55 -3.40 10.93
CA ALA A 373 10.90 -4.60 11.46
C ALA A 373 11.86 -5.79 11.58
N THR A 374 12.75 -6.01 10.62
CA THR A 374 13.73 -7.12 10.70
C THR A 374 14.73 -6.97 11.84
N VAL A 375 15.05 -5.72 12.22
CA VAL A 375 15.87 -5.39 13.39
C VAL A 375 15.05 -5.55 14.68
N ALA A 376 13.83 -5.04 14.72
CA ALA A 376 12.94 -5.14 15.89
C ALA A 376 12.61 -6.60 16.26
N LEU A 377 12.35 -7.45 15.26
CA LEU A 377 12.17 -8.91 15.42
C LEU A 377 13.48 -9.65 15.77
N SER A 378 14.61 -8.95 15.79
CA SER A 378 15.95 -9.49 16.04
C SER A 378 16.30 -10.66 15.13
N LEU A 379 16.04 -10.53 13.83
CA LEU A 379 16.41 -11.54 12.83
C LEU A 379 17.92 -11.57 12.60
N SER A 380 18.44 -12.67 12.04
CA SER A 380 19.87 -12.79 11.75
C SER A 380 20.37 -11.70 10.78
N PRO A 381 21.64 -11.26 10.84
CA PRO A 381 22.14 -10.18 9.99
C PRO A 381 21.98 -10.44 8.47
N ALA A 382 21.98 -11.71 8.06
CA ALA A 382 21.70 -12.09 6.67
C ALA A 382 20.21 -11.89 6.28
N ALA A 383 19.27 -12.26 7.16
CA ALA A 383 17.85 -12.00 6.95
C ALA A 383 17.54 -10.50 6.96
N GLN A 384 18.21 -9.71 7.82
CA GLN A 384 18.12 -8.25 7.82
C GLN A 384 18.61 -7.64 6.49
N ARG A 385 19.74 -8.10 5.93
CA ARG A 385 20.22 -7.64 4.61
C ARG A 385 19.27 -8.06 3.48
N LEU A 386 18.79 -9.31 3.46
CA LEU A 386 17.84 -9.78 2.44
C LEU A 386 16.56 -8.94 2.43
N CYS A 387 15.89 -8.82 3.58
CA CYS A 387 14.60 -8.12 3.67
C CYS A 387 14.77 -6.60 3.57
N GLY A 388 15.91 -6.07 4.04
CA GLY A 388 16.20 -4.64 4.09
C GLY A 388 16.76 -4.04 2.80
N ASN A 389 17.55 -4.77 2.00
CA ASN A 389 18.30 -4.18 0.89
C ASN A 389 17.69 -4.40 -0.49
N TYR A 390 16.96 -5.51 -0.73
CA TYR A 390 16.39 -5.82 -2.05
C TYR A 390 15.02 -5.17 -2.29
N ALA A 391 14.98 -3.84 -2.12
CA ALA A 391 13.85 -3.01 -2.51
C ALA A 391 14.03 -2.53 -3.95
N VAL A 392 13.07 -2.82 -4.83
CA VAL A 392 13.14 -2.45 -6.26
C VAL A 392 12.19 -1.28 -6.54
N PRO A 393 12.70 -0.13 -7.04
CA PRO A 393 11.88 0.98 -7.51
C PRO A 393 11.62 0.92 -9.03
N ASN A 394 10.36 1.12 -9.43
CA ASN A 394 9.96 1.20 -10.83
C ASN A 394 10.17 2.59 -11.48
N THR A 395 9.79 2.74 -12.75
CA THR A 395 9.86 4.01 -13.51
C THR A 395 8.88 5.10 -13.03
N ARG A 396 8.10 4.83 -11.98
CA ARG A 396 7.28 5.80 -11.24
C ARG A 396 7.81 6.09 -9.82
N GLN A 397 8.95 5.51 -9.44
CA GLN A 397 9.53 5.57 -8.08
C GLN A 397 8.73 4.83 -6.98
N VAL A 398 7.67 4.12 -7.34
CA VAL A 398 6.99 3.18 -6.43
C VAL A 398 7.97 2.03 -6.15
N ALA A 399 8.22 1.76 -4.88
CA ALA A 399 9.24 0.83 -4.41
C ALA A 399 8.59 -0.34 -3.65
N CYS A 400 9.03 -1.56 -3.90
CA CYS A 400 8.54 -2.75 -3.19
C CYS A 400 9.67 -3.74 -2.87
N VAL A 401 9.41 -4.58 -1.86
CA VAL A 401 10.16 -5.82 -1.59
C VAL A 401 9.39 -6.97 -2.24
N SER A 402 10.06 -8.08 -2.56
CA SER A 402 9.37 -9.21 -3.21
C SER A 402 8.31 -9.85 -2.30
N SER A 403 7.29 -10.44 -2.91
CA SER A 403 6.22 -11.16 -2.21
C SER A 403 6.77 -12.22 -1.26
N TYR A 404 7.69 -13.09 -1.71
CA TYR A 404 8.29 -14.12 -0.86
C TYR A 404 9.24 -13.54 0.21
N ILE A 405 10.05 -12.54 -0.13
CA ILE A 405 11.00 -11.95 0.84
C ILE A 405 10.24 -11.22 1.96
N SER A 406 9.17 -10.51 1.63
CA SER A 406 8.40 -9.71 2.58
C SER A 406 7.53 -10.53 3.55
N ILE A 407 7.01 -11.69 3.14
CA ILE A 407 6.22 -12.54 4.06
C ILE A 407 7.08 -13.17 5.15
N LEU A 408 8.39 -13.37 4.94
CA LEU A 408 9.29 -13.99 5.93
C LEU A 408 9.27 -13.28 7.30
N PRO A 409 9.60 -11.97 7.42
CA PRO A 409 9.50 -11.24 8.69
C PRO A 409 8.06 -10.97 9.12
N VAL A 410 7.11 -10.78 8.20
CA VAL A 410 5.69 -10.56 8.55
C VAL A 410 5.12 -11.79 9.28
N ARG A 411 5.38 -13.00 8.77
CA ARG A 411 4.98 -14.28 9.39
C ARG A 411 5.65 -14.48 10.76
N VAL A 412 6.90 -14.02 10.93
CA VAL A 412 7.57 -14.01 12.23
C VAL A 412 6.96 -12.97 13.17
N ALA A 413 6.54 -11.79 12.70
CA ALA A 413 5.80 -10.82 13.52
C ALA A 413 4.48 -11.43 14.02
N TRP A 414 3.73 -12.13 13.15
CA TRP A 414 2.50 -12.82 13.52
C TRP A 414 2.71 -13.86 14.62
N LEU A 415 3.73 -14.71 14.50
CA LEU A 415 4.10 -15.69 15.54
C LEU A 415 4.57 -15.00 16.85
N THR A 416 5.55 -14.10 16.75
CA THR A 416 6.25 -13.53 17.91
C THR A 416 5.35 -12.65 18.76
N LYS A 417 4.58 -11.75 18.13
CA LYS A 417 3.60 -10.90 18.82
C LYS A 417 2.27 -11.61 19.12
N GLY A 418 2.03 -12.78 18.53
CA GLY A 418 0.75 -13.50 18.69
C GLY A 418 -0.41 -12.79 18.00
N VAL A 419 -0.17 -12.17 16.85
CA VAL A 419 -1.18 -11.43 16.07
C VAL A 419 -2.29 -12.41 15.67
N PRO A 420 -3.55 -12.16 16.04
CA PRO A 420 -4.63 -13.08 15.73
C PRO A 420 -5.05 -12.93 14.27
N ILE A 421 -5.37 -14.05 13.63
CA ILE A 421 -5.65 -14.14 12.20
C ILE A 421 -7.06 -14.66 11.97
N LEU A 422 -7.72 -14.11 10.96
CA LEU A 422 -8.98 -14.62 10.40
C LEU A 422 -8.74 -14.97 8.93
N VAL A 423 -9.10 -16.20 8.53
CA VAL A 423 -9.16 -16.59 7.12
C VAL A 423 -10.62 -16.69 6.72
N ALA A 424 -11.03 -15.88 5.73
CA ALA A 424 -12.34 -15.96 5.11
C ALA A 424 -12.19 -16.59 3.72
N ILE A 425 -12.76 -17.78 3.55
CA ILE A 425 -12.64 -18.59 2.33
C ILE A 425 -13.95 -18.56 1.56
N GLU A 426 -13.90 -18.06 0.33
CA GLU A 426 -14.97 -18.10 -0.64
C GLU A 426 -14.88 -19.42 -1.41
N ARG A 427 -15.71 -20.42 -1.09
CA ARG A 427 -15.66 -21.75 -1.73
C ARG A 427 -16.89 -22.04 -2.58
N PHE A 428 -16.68 -22.41 -3.85
CA PHE A 428 -17.73 -23.04 -4.65
C PHE A 428 -17.85 -24.55 -4.37
N CYS A 429 -19.07 -25.01 -4.18
CA CYS A 429 -19.49 -26.42 -4.16
C CYS A 429 -20.22 -26.77 -5.48
N SER A 430 -20.82 -27.96 -5.57
CA SER A 430 -21.64 -28.36 -6.72
C SER A 430 -22.93 -27.53 -6.90
N ASP A 431 -23.59 -27.08 -5.82
CA ASP A 431 -24.87 -26.36 -5.88
C ASP A 431 -24.72 -24.81 -5.94
N GLY A 432 -23.70 -24.25 -5.28
CA GLY A 432 -23.56 -22.81 -5.07
C GLY A 432 -22.23 -22.43 -4.41
N TYR A 433 -22.18 -21.26 -3.76
CA TYR A 433 -21.01 -20.84 -2.97
C TYR A 433 -21.28 -20.84 -1.46
N HIS A 434 -20.20 -20.96 -0.69
CA HIS A 434 -20.13 -20.89 0.76
C HIS A 434 -19.06 -19.88 1.18
N ILE A 435 -19.25 -19.26 2.36
CA ILE A 435 -18.21 -18.45 3.02
C ILE A 435 -17.81 -19.18 4.30
N ILE A 436 -16.60 -19.73 4.31
CA ILE A 436 -16.08 -20.55 5.41
C ILE A 436 -15.07 -19.72 6.19
N LEU A 437 -15.25 -19.61 7.49
CA LEU A 437 -14.44 -18.76 8.35
C LEU A 437 -13.58 -19.63 9.26
N HIS A 438 -12.28 -19.38 9.28
CA HIS A 438 -11.35 -20.03 10.21
C HIS A 438 -10.62 -18.97 11.03
N ARG A 439 -10.60 -19.16 12.34
CA ARG A 439 -9.74 -18.41 13.25
C ARG A 439 -8.41 -19.14 13.35
N VAL A 440 -7.34 -18.39 13.14
CA VAL A 440 -5.97 -18.90 13.17
C VAL A 440 -5.21 -18.21 14.29
N THR A 441 -4.58 -19.01 15.15
CA THR A 441 -3.88 -18.56 16.35
C THR A 441 -2.50 -19.19 16.44
N ARG A 442 -1.58 -18.57 17.18
CA ARG A 442 -0.25 -19.16 17.45
C ARG A 442 -0.38 -20.53 18.10
N ASN A 443 0.28 -21.54 17.53
CA ASN A 443 0.48 -22.83 18.18
C ASN A 443 1.38 -22.65 19.43
N PRO A 444 1.05 -23.23 20.60
CA PRO A 444 1.82 -23.02 21.83
C PRO A 444 3.30 -23.42 21.74
N ASP A 445 3.59 -24.54 21.09
CA ASP A 445 4.93 -25.16 21.04
C ASP A 445 5.86 -24.45 20.03
N ALA A 446 5.27 -23.81 19.03
CA ALA A 446 5.98 -23.08 17.97
C ALA A 446 6.91 -21.96 18.46
N TRP A 447 6.71 -21.46 19.69
CA TRP A 447 7.58 -20.44 20.28
C TRP A 447 8.97 -20.98 20.62
N ASP A 448 9.05 -22.19 21.17
CA ASP A 448 10.31 -22.83 21.53
C ASP A 448 10.95 -23.52 20.32
N GLU A 449 10.14 -24.01 19.36
CA GLU A 449 10.61 -24.34 18.00
C GLU A 449 11.33 -23.13 17.39
N TYR A 450 10.65 -21.98 17.27
CA TYR A 450 11.21 -20.76 16.68
C TYR A 450 12.50 -20.30 17.38
N LYS A 451 12.56 -20.30 18.72
CA LYS A 451 13.81 -19.98 19.45
C LYS A 451 14.96 -20.88 19.03
N SER A 452 14.74 -22.19 18.93
CA SER A 452 15.78 -23.17 18.57
C SER A 452 16.33 -22.99 17.14
N VAL A 453 15.56 -22.34 16.26
CA VAL A 453 15.93 -22.07 14.86
C VAL A 453 16.10 -20.57 14.55
N LYS A 454 16.08 -19.67 15.55
CA LYS A 454 16.10 -18.22 15.33
C LYS A 454 17.36 -17.72 14.62
N ASP A 455 18.51 -18.30 14.99
CA ASP A 455 19.80 -18.01 14.34
C ASP A 455 20.01 -18.82 13.05
N GLN A 456 19.11 -19.77 12.77
CA GLN A 456 19.08 -20.54 11.53
C GLN A 456 18.34 -19.77 10.43
N ASN A 457 18.13 -20.44 9.30
CA ASN A 457 17.71 -19.81 8.07
C ASN A 457 16.18 -19.59 8.05
N ILE A 458 15.71 -18.34 8.02
CA ILE A 458 14.28 -17.99 8.10
C ILE A 458 13.41 -18.64 7.00
N THR A 459 14.01 -19.00 5.85
CA THR A 459 13.34 -19.74 4.76
C THR A 459 13.26 -21.25 5.01
N ALA A 460 14.14 -21.83 5.83
CA ALA A 460 14.10 -23.24 6.21
C ALA A 460 12.90 -23.57 7.10
N ILE A 461 12.42 -22.59 7.85
CA ILE A 461 11.25 -22.67 8.72
C ILE A 461 9.93 -22.59 7.92
N GLY A 462 9.92 -23.05 6.67
CA GLY A 462 8.76 -23.08 5.78
C GLY A 462 7.80 -24.24 6.04
N HIS A 463 8.22 -25.28 6.77
CA HIS A 463 7.42 -26.47 7.10
C HIS A 463 6.97 -26.55 8.58
N ALA A 464 7.34 -25.56 9.40
CA ALA A 464 7.05 -25.53 10.84
C ALA A 464 5.55 -25.32 11.14
N ASN A 465 5.04 -25.92 12.22
CA ASN A 465 3.61 -25.85 12.58
C ASN A 465 3.31 -24.63 13.47
N TRP A 466 3.53 -23.43 12.95
CA TRP A 466 3.49 -22.20 13.73
C TRP A 466 2.11 -21.72 14.19
N PHE A 467 1.04 -22.21 13.57
CA PHE A 467 -0.32 -21.73 13.79
C PHE A 467 -1.33 -22.87 13.77
N ASP A 468 -2.24 -22.86 14.73
CA ASP A 468 -3.38 -23.76 14.78
C ASP A 468 -4.56 -23.11 14.05
N VAL A 469 -5.28 -23.91 13.27
CA VAL A 469 -6.42 -23.49 12.44
C VAL A 469 -7.70 -24.07 13.04
N THR A 470 -8.67 -23.21 13.36
CA THR A 470 -9.95 -23.61 13.95
C THR A 470 -11.13 -23.06 13.14
N PRO A 471 -12.15 -23.86 12.81
CA PRO A 471 -13.34 -23.35 12.13
C PRO A 471 -14.17 -22.51 13.10
N VAL A 472 -14.77 -21.42 12.63
CA VAL A 472 -15.65 -20.55 13.44
C VAL A 472 -16.95 -20.25 12.70
N SER A 473 -18.07 -20.22 13.43
CA SER A 473 -19.39 -19.98 12.82
C SER A 473 -19.66 -18.49 12.56
N HIS A 474 -20.61 -18.19 11.66
CA HIS A 474 -21.00 -16.80 11.33
C HIS A 474 -21.62 -16.04 12.52
N ASP A 475 -22.26 -16.74 13.46
CA ASP A 475 -22.80 -16.11 14.66
C ASP A 475 -21.73 -16.03 15.78
N GLU A 476 -20.80 -16.99 15.87
CA GLU A 476 -19.66 -16.94 16.78
C GLU A 476 -18.72 -15.76 16.48
N ILE A 477 -18.35 -15.55 15.21
CA ILE A 477 -17.46 -14.44 14.81
C ILE A 477 -18.08 -13.05 15.09
N ILE A 478 -19.42 -12.96 15.15
CA ILE A 478 -20.14 -11.73 15.50
C ILE A 478 -20.28 -11.55 17.02
N SER A 479 -20.49 -12.64 17.77
CA SER A 479 -20.82 -12.62 19.20
C SER A 479 -19.63 -12.81 20.15
N SER A 480 -18.49 -13.30 19.64
CA SER A 480 -17.32 -13.62 20.46
C SER A 480 -16.66 -12.40 21.12
N PRO A 481 -16.02 -12.56 22.31
CA PRO A 481 -15.24 -11.50 22.94
C PRO A 481 -14.11 -10.92 22.07
N TRP A 482 -13.60 -11.70 21.11
CA TRP A 482 -12.56 -11.30 20.16
C TRP A 482 -13.11 -10.64 18.88
N ALA A 483 -14.44 -10.56 18.70
CA ALA A 483 -15.08 -9.96 17.51
C ALA A 483 -14.80 -8.46 17.32
N GLY A 484 -14.48 -7.75 18.42
CA GLY A 484 -14.08 -6.34 18.43
C GLY A 484 -12.57 -6.10 18.48
N GLN A 485 -11.74 -7.15 18.34
CA GLN A 485 -10.27 -7.04 18.37
C GLN A 485 -9.72 -7.07 16.93
N PRO A 486 -8.72 -6.24 16.56
CA PRO A 486 -8.11 -6.29 15.23
C PRO A 486 -7.51 -7.66 14.94
N HIS A 487 -7.93 -8.27 13.83
CA HIS A 487 -7.32 -9.48 13.27
C HIS A 487 -6.76 -9.16 11.90
N ILE A 488 -5.64 -9.80 11.53
CA ILE A 488 -5.20 -9.85 10.14
C ILE A 488 -6.21 -10.73 9.39
N VAL A 489 -6.92 -10.16 8.43
CA VAL A 489 -7.93 -10.84 7.62
C VAL A 489 -7.31 -11.23 6.28
N LEU A 490 -7.26 -12.53 6.00
CA LEU A 490 -6.89 -13.07 4.70
C LEU A 490 -8.15 -13.52 3.97
N ILE A 491 -8.41 -12.91 2.81
CA ILE A 491 -9.43 -13.40 1.87
C ILE A 491 -8.79 -14.45 0.99
N ALA A 492 -9.42 -15.62 0.88
CA ALA A 492 -8.97 -16.70 0.03
C ALA A 492 -10.13 -17.27 -0.79
N VAL A 493 -9.82 -17.87 -1.93
CA VAL A 493 -10.81 -18.48 -2.83
C VAL A 493 -10.54 -19.98 -3.00
N SER A 494 -11.61 -20.77 -3.13
CA SER A 494 -11.53 -22.21 -3.31
C SER A 494 -12.55 -22.75 -4.32
N THR A 495 -12.11 -23.66 -5.17
CA THR A 495 -12.95 -24.60 -5.90
C THR A 495 -12.12 -25.84 -6.22
N ASP A 496 -12.74 -26.90 -6.73
CA ASP A 496 -12.05 -28.16 -7.04
C ASP A 496 -11.37 -28.11 -8.43
N GLY A 497 -10.56 -27.07 -8.59
CA GLY A 497 -9.92 -26.63 -9.82
C GLY A 497 -8.95 -25.47 -9.57
N ASP A 498 -8.66 -24.71 -10.62
CA ASP A 498 -7.67 -23.65 -10.61
C ASP A 498 -8.31 -22.26 -10.56
N LEU A 499 -7.49 -21.22 -10.38
CA LEU A 499 -7.99 -19.84 -10.17
C LEU A 499 -8.83 -19.31 -11.36
N GLU A 500 -8.57 -19.80 -12.57
CA GLU A 500 -9.39 -19.48 -13.75
C GLU A 500 -10.80 -20.10 -13.67
N ASP A 501 -10.95 -21.30 -13.08
CA ASP A 501 -12.27 -21.92 -12.85
C ASP A 501 -13.10 -21.09 -11.85
N PHE A 502 -12.46 -20.58 -10.80
CA PHE A 502 -13.10 -19.73 -9.79
C PHE A 502 -13.62 -18.41 -10.41
N TYR A 503 -12.78 -17.70 -11.18
CA TYR A 503 -13.21 -16.49 -11.88
C TYR A 503 -14.23 -16.78 -13.00
N GLY A 504 -14.18 -17.98 -13.61
CA GLY A 504 -15.22 -18.48 -14.52
C GLY A 504 -16.59 -18.55 -13.83
N ARG A 505 -16.68 -19.22 -12.68
CA ARG A 505 -17.93 -19.32 -11.89
C ARG A 505 -18.44 -17.97 -11.38
N LEU A 506 -17.55 -17.02 -11.08
CA LEU A 506 -17.95 -15.64 -10.76
C LEU A 506 -18.56 -14.88 -11.95
N THR A 507 -18.04 -15.08 -13.16
CA THR A 507 -18.45 -14.35 -14.37
C THR A 507 -19.57 -15.01 -15.18
N HIS A 508 -19.86 -16.29 -14.94
CA HIS A 508 -20.92 -17.02 -15.62
C HIS A 508 -22.27 -16.94 -14.89
N ASP A 509 -23.28 -16.44 -15.60
CA ASP A 509 -24.70 -16.65 -15.28
C ASP A 509 -25.26 -17.87 -16.06
N ASN A 510 -24.39 -18.83 -16.42
CA ASN A 510 -24.67 -19.92 -17.36
C ASN A 510 -25.04 -21.24 -16.63
N PRO A 511 -26.23 -21.82 -16.85
CA PRO A 511 -26.70 -23.00 -16.12
C PRO A 511 -25.99 -24.33 -16.45
N SER A 512 -24.99 -24.35 -17.34
CA SER A 512 -24.14 -25.53 -17.59
C SER A 512 -22.81 -25.55 -16.81
N CYS A 513 -22.54 -24.55 -15.97
CA CYS A 513 -21.39 -24.54 -15.06
C CYS A 513 -21.80 -25.12 -13.68
N PRO A 514 -21.03 -26.06 -13.08
CA PRO A 514 -21.29 -26.52 -11.71
C PRO A 514 -21.10 -25.38 -10.68
N GLY A 515 -21.95 -25.35 -9.66
CA GLY A 515 -21.98 -24.30 -8.65
C GLY A 515 -22.58 -22.99 -9.17
N THR A 516 -23.76 -22.62 -8.65
CA THR A 516 -24.36 -21.32 -8.96
C THR A 516 -23.58 -20.15 -8.32
N SER A 517 -23.64 -18.96 -8.91
CA SER A 517 -23.16 -17.72 -8.27
C SER A 517 -24.13 -17.20 -7.18
N GLN A 518 -24.73 -18.12 -6.43
CA GLN A 518 -25.70 -17.87 -5.36
C GLN A 518 -25.28 -18.66 -4.10
N PRO A 519 -25.62 -18.17 -2.90
CA PRO A 519 -25.21 -18.82 -1.66
C PRO A 519 -25.98 -20.14 -1.45
N HIS A 520 -25.25 -21.20 -1.09
CA HIS A 520 -25.83 -22.49 -0.74
C HIS A 520 -26.06 -22.57 0.78
N ASN A 521 -27.31 -22.37 1.21
CA ASN A 521 -27.69 -22.29 2.62
C ASN A 521 -28.12 -23.64 3.24
N GLY A 522 -27.74 -24.77 2.64
CA GLY A 522 -28.12 -26.13 3.06
C GLY A 522 -26.96 -26.90 3.70
N PRO A 523 -27.23 -28.01 4.42
CA PRO A 523 -26.18 -28.94 4.86
C PRO A 523 -25.42 -29.46 3.63
N CYS A 524 -24.09 -29.34 3.64
CA CYS A 524 -23.27 -29.60 2.46
C CYS A 524 -22.03 -30.43 2.82
N GLN A 525 -22.08 -31.74 2.52
CA GLN A 525 -21.00 -32.68 2.83
C GLN A 525 -19.66 -32.29 2.18
N GLU A 526 -19.69 -31.64 1.01
CA GLU A 526 -18.48 -31.10 0.37
C GLU A 526 -17.75 -30.08 1.26
N ILE A 527 -18.50 -29.27 2.02
CA ILE A 527 -17.95 -28.24 2.91
C ILE A 527 -17.49 -28.85 4.24
N GLU A 528 -18.21 -29.82 4.80
CA GLU A 528 -17.77 -30.57 5.98
C GLU A 528 -16.44 -31.30 5.72
N ASN A 529 -16.35 -31.97 4.56
CA ASN A 529 -15.14 -32.67 4.11
C ASN A 529 -13.99 -31.69 3.85
N TYR A 530 -14.28 -30.54 3.24
CA TYR A 530 -13.30 -29.50 2.96
C TYR A 530 -12.77 -28.81 4.23
N THR A 531 -13.63 -28.48 5.18
CA THR A 531 -13.25 -27.86 6.46
C THR A 531 -12.30 -28.78 7.23
N ASN A 532 -12.58 -30.09 7.20
CA ASN A 532 -11.70 -31.15 7.70
C ASN A 532 -10.32 -31.25 7.01
N ILE A 533 -10.16 -30.72 5.80
CA ILE A 533 -8.85 -30.61 5.11
C ILE A 533 -8.13 -29.34 5.59
N ILE A 534 -8.84 -28.22 5.71
CA ILE A 534 -8.26 -26.93 6.13
C ILE A 534 -7.75 -26.97 7.58
N GLU A 535 -8.50 -27.58 8.50
CA GLU A 535 -8.07 -27.81 9.89
C GLU A 535 -6.77 -28.60 10.01
N LYS A 536 -6.50 -29.50 9.06
CA LYS A 536 -5.34 -30.40 9.06
C LYS A 536 -4.18 -29.88 8.21
N ALA A 537 -4.35 -28.74 7.54
CA ALA A 537 -3.34 -28.18 6.66
C ALA A 537 -2.43 -27.21 7.42
N ASN A 538 -1.12 -27.35 7.27
CA ASN A 538 -0.17 -26.41 7.87
C ASN A 538 -0.28 -25.04 7.18
N PHE A 539 -0.97 -24.11 7.86
CA PHE A 539 -1.18 -22.73 7.42
C PHE A 539 0.14 -21.97 7.17
N SER A 540 1.16 -22.21 8.01
CA SER A 540 2.49 -21.62 7.85
C SER A 540 3.16 -22.07 6.54
N GLN A 541 2.99 -23.34 6.17
CA GLN A 541 3.48 -23.88 4.90
C GLN A 541 2.67 -23.34 3.72
N LEU A 542 1.33 -23.34 3.79
CA LEU A 542 0.48 -22.82 2.70
C LEU A 542 0.77 -21.35 2.38
N LEU A 543 1.02 -20.52 3.40
CA LEU A 543 1.53 -19.15 3.20
C LEU A 543 2.84 -19.15 2.39
N MET A 544 3.85 -19.91 2.81
CA MET A 544 5.15 -19.91 2.13
C MET A 544 5.09 -20.48 0.70
N LEU A 545 4.23 -21.46 0.45
CA LEU A 545 3.97 -21.99 -0.88
C LEU A 545 3.28 -20.94 -1.78
N LEU A 546 2.20 -20.32 -1.30
CA LEU A 546 1.50 -19.30 -2.08
C LEU A 546 2.40 -18.09 -2.38
N PHE A 547 3.05 -17.51 -1.37
CA PHE A 547 3.95 -16.38 -1.59
C PHE A 547 5.21 -16.74 -2.40
N GLY A 548 5.53 -18.03 -2.54
CA GLY A 548 6.55 -18.54 -3.46
C GLY A 548 6.07 -18.51 -4.92
N GLN A 549 4.86 -19.02 -5.19
CA GLN A 549 4.28 -19.05 -6.53
C GLN A 549 3.62 -17.73 -6.98
N HIS A 550 3.30 -16.82 -6.04
CA HIS A 550 2.75 -15.50 -6.33
C HIS A 550 3.73 -14.65 -7.17
N GLU A 551 3.19 -13.73 -7.97
CA GLU A 551 4.00 -12.74 -8.69
C GLU A 551 4.91 -11.99 -7.70
N GLN A 552 6.22 -12.00 -7.94
CA GLN A 552 7.19 -11.49 -6.97
C GLN A 552 7.29 -9.97 -6.97
N PHE A 553 6.96 -9.31 -8.08
CA PHE A 553 6.95 -7.85 -8.20
C PHE A 553 5.76 -7.40 -9.07
N PRO A 554 5.02 -6.35 -8.70
CA PRO A 554 3.82 -5.85 -9.40
C PRO A 554 4.13 -5.14 -10.74
N PHE A 555 5.38 -5.18 -11.18
CA PHE A 555 5.88 -4.54 -12.40
C PHE A 555 7.11 -5.28 -12.93
N PRO A 556 7.41 -5.21 -14.25
CA PRO A 556 8.64 -5.75 -14.81
C PRO A 556 9.89 -5.15 -14.16
N LEU A 557 10.87 -6.01 -13.86
CA LEU A 557 12.19 -5.60 -13.38
C LEU A 557 12.98 -4.86 -14.47
N ARG A 558 14.02 -4.15 -14.04
CA ARG A 558 15.00 -3.54 -14.96
C ARG A 558 15.62 -4.63 -15.85
N SER A 559 15.92 -4.26 -17.10
CA SER A 559 16.44 -5.17 -18.13
C SER A 559 15.55 -6.40 -18.43
N GLN A 560 14.27 -6.37 -18.05
CA GLN A 560 13.32 -7.49 -18.20
C GLN A 560 13.78 -8.80 -17.50
N GLN A 561 14.53 -8.69 -16.40
CA GLN A 561 14.92 -9.85 -15.59
C GLN A 561 13.68 -10.56 -15.03
N ASP A 562 13.70 -11.91 -15.02
CA ASP A 562 12.66 -12.71 -14.39
C ASP A 562 12.63 -12.49 -12.86
N GLY A 563 11.43 -12.29 -12.32
CA GLY A 563 11.21 -11.97 -10.91
C GLY A 563 11.59 -13.11 -9.97
N TYR A 564 11.36 -14.35 -10.35
CA TYR A 564 11.68 -15.52 -9.53
C TYR A 564 13.19 -15.78 -9.55
N ALA A 565 13.84 -15.69 -10.72
CA ALA A 565 15.29 -15.78 -10.83
C ALA A 565 16.02 -14.71 -10.01
N TYR A 566 15.55 -13.45 -10.07
CA TYR A 566 16.10 -12.36 -9.24
C TYR A 566 15.98 -12.66 -7.75
N VAL A 567 14.80 -13.06 -7.27
CA VAL A 567 14.57 -13.41 -5.85
C VAL A 567 15.42 -14.62 -5.43
N ALA A 568 15.51 -15.64 -6.29
CA ALA A 568 16.34 -16.82 -6.05
C ALA A 568 17.83 -16.47 -5.86
N ASP A 569 18.37 -15.56 -6.68
CA ASP A 569 19.76 -15.12 -6.55
C ASP A 569 19.99 -14.21 -5.34
N CYS A 570 19.03 -13.35 -4.99
CA CYS A 570 19.10 -12.54 -3.76
C CYS A 570 19.12 -13.45 -2.50
N ILE A 571 18.23 -14.45 -2.46
CA ILE A 571 18.18 -15.46 -1.39
C ILE A 571 19.49 -16.27 -1.36
N ARG A 572 20.04 -16.67 -2.52
CA ARG A 572 21.33 -17.37 -2.61
C ARG A 572 22.49 -16.54 -2.06
N SER A 573 22.49 -15.24 -2.35
CA SER A 573 23.58 -14.33 -1.97
C SER A 573 23.64 -14.08 -0.47
N GLU A 574 22.49 -14.01 0.22
CA GLU A 574 22.44 -13.71 1.65
C GLU A 574 22.25 -14.94 2.53
N LEU A 575 21.40 -15.88 2.11
CA LEU A 575 20.96 -17.05 2.89
C LEU A 575 21.49 -18.39 2.34
N GLY A 576 22.28 -18.38 1.26
CA GLY A 576 22.93 -19.56 0.71
C GLY A 576 22.02 -20.46 -0.16
N GLU A 577 22.63 -21.49 -0.73
CA GLU A 577 21.99 -22.32 -1.76
C GLU A 577 20.80 -23.15 -1.25
N GLU A 578 20.80 -23.57 0.02
CA GLU A 578 19.67 -24.32 0.60
C GLU A 578 18.41 -23.43 0.71
N ALA A 579 18.56 -22.16 1.09
CA ALA A 579 17.47 -21.20 1.08
C ALA A 579 16.91 -20.99 -0.33
N ARG A 580 17.79 -20.89 -1.34
CA ARG A 580 17.39 -20.81 -2.75
C ARG A 580 16.61 -22.07 -3.16
N ARG A 581 17.11 -23.26 -2.81
CA ARG A 581 16.46 -24.55 -3.10
C ARG A 581 15.05 -24.60 -2.50
N LEU A 582 14.88 -24.13 -1.26
CA LEU A 582 13.59 -24.10 -0.57
C LEU A 582 12.61 -23.08 -1.18
N PHE A 583 13.07 -21.90 -1.59
CA PHE A 583 12.25 -20.96 -2.36
C PHE A 583 11.80 -21.57 -3.69
N MET A 584 12.73 -22.12 -4.48
CA MET A 584 12.39 -22.76 -5.76
C MET A 584 11.46 -23.97 -5.60
N LYS A 585 11.62 -24.75 -4.51
CA LYS A 585 10.70 -25.83 -4.11
C LYS A 585 9.29 -25.26 -3.87
N ALA A 586 9.16 -24.17 -3.12
CA ALA A 586 7.88 -23.53 -2.83
C ALA A 586 7.16 -23.00 -4.08
N CYS A 587 7.90 -22.43 -5.05
CA CYS A 587 7.35 -21.98 -6.34
C CYS A 587 6.67 -23.12 -7.13
N LEU A 588 7.22 -24.35 -7.02
CA LEU A 588 6.79 -25.53 -7.77
C LEU A 588 5.66 -26.29 -7.03
N GLU A 589 5.87 -26.61 -5.76
CA GLU A 589 4.97 -27.47 -4.99
C GLU A 589 3.62 -26.83 -4.65
N ALA A 590 3.47 -25.50 -4.73
CA ALA A 590 2.23 -24.81 -4.35
C ALA A 590 0.97 -25.38 -5.03
N TYR A 591 1.09 -25.81 -6.29
CA TYR A 591 0.00 -26.44 -7.03
C TYR A 591 -0.42 -27.80 -6.44
N GLU A 592 0.56 -28.62 -6.05
CA GLU A 592 0.34 -29.97 -5.50
C GLU A 592 -0.34 -29.91 -4.12
N TYR A 593 -0.02 -28.88 -3.32
CA TYR A 593 -0.69 -28.57 -2.05
C TYR A 593 -2.02 -27.81 -2.22
N GLY A 594 -2.51 -27.60 -3.45
CA GLY A 594 -3.81 -27.00 -3.73
C GLY A 594 -3.89 -25.48 -3.52
N THR A 595 -2.77 -24.76 -3.65
CA THR A 595 -2.69 -23.30 -3.47
C THR A 595 -1.99 -22.60 -4.65
N GLY A 596 -1.81 -21.28 -4.56
CA GLY A 596 -1.25 -20.43 -5.62
C GLY A 596 -2.18 -20.36 -6.82
N ARG A 597 -1.84 -21.07 -7.91
CA ARG A 597 -2.70 -21.21 -9.09
C ARG A 597 -3.81 -22.23 -8.91
N SER A 598 -3.59 -23.26 -8.09
CA SER A 598 -4.66 -24.18 -7.71
C SER A 598 -5.45 -23.61 -6.53
N THR A 599 -6.72 -23.99 -6.43
CA THR A 599 -7.63 -23.48 -5.38
C THR A 599 -8.28 -24.60 -4.55
N ARG A 600 -7.87 -25.86 -4.78
CA ARG A 600 -8.40 -27.07 -4.12
C ARG A 600 -8.31 -27.00 -2.60
N THR A 601 -7.20 -26.48 -2.09
CA THR A 601 -7.07 -26.06 -0.69
C THR A 601 -7.61 -24.64 -0.62
N TYR A 602 -6.81 -23.62 -0.93
CA TYR A 602 -7.30 -22.27 -1.23
C TYR A 602 -6.18 -21.42 -1.84
N SER A 603 -6.54 -20.34 -2.53
CA SER A 603 -5.59 -19.31 -2.97
C SER A 603 -5.94 -17.95 -2.35
N PHE A 604 -5.02 -17.39 -1.55
CA PHE A 604 -5.16 -16.05 -0.97
C PHE A 604 -5.26 -15.00 -2.07
N GLN A 605 -6.24 -14.11 -1.96
CA GLN A 605 -6.49 -13.01 -2.88
C GLN A 605 -6.08 -11.66 -2.30
N HIS A 606 -6.24 -11.48 -0.99
CA HIS A 606 -5.95 -10.22 -0.29
C HIS A 606 -5.66 -10.43 1.20
N VAL A 607 -4.91 -9.50 1.79
CA VAL A 607 -4.58 -9.45 3.22
C VAL A 607 -4.76 -8.02 3.72
N TYR A 608 -5.61 -7.83 4.72
CA TYR A 608 -5.85 -6.53 5.37
C TYR A 608 -6.01 -6.69 6.88
N LEU A 609 -6.32 -5.60 7.59
CA LEU A 609 -6.62 -5.63 9.02
C LEU A 609 -8.07 -5.18 9.23
N GLU A 610 -8.85 -5.96 9.98
CA GLU A 610 -10.25 -5.61 10.32
C GLU A 610 -10.74 -6.33 11.57
N LEU A 611 -11.86 -5.85 12.13
CA LEU A 611 -12.55 -6.49 13.24
C LEU A 611 -13.36 -7.70 12.73
N PRO A 612 -13.18 -8.92 13.26
CA PRO A 612 -13.92 -10.10 12.79
C PRO A 612 -15.44 -9.94 12.83
N GLY A 613 -15.97 -9.22 13.82
CA GLY A 613 -17.41 -8.92 13.90
C GLY A 613 -17.91 -8.00 12.78
N VAL A 614 -17.04 -7.16 12.19
CA VAL A 614 -17.38 -6.39 10.97
C VAL A 614 -17.44 -7.34 9.78
N VAL A 615 -16.41 -8.19 9.59
CA VAL A 615 -16.37 -9.18 8.50
C VAL A 615 -17.56 -10.13 8.57
N GLY A 616 -17.87 -10.71 9.73
CA GLY A 616 -19.03 -11.59 9.92
C GLY A 616 -20.36 -10.92 9.56
N ARG A 617 -20.54 -9.64 9.91
CA ARG A 617 -21.73 -8.86 9.52
C ARG A 617 -21.77 -8.57 8.01
N GLN A 618 -20.62 -8.27 7.38
CA GLN A 618 -20.51 -8.12 5.92
C GLN A 618 -20.87 -9.42 5.20
N VAL A 619 -20.32 -10.56 5.63
CA VAL A 619 -20.64 -11.90 5.13
C VAL A 619 -22.14 -12.18 5.24
N LYS A 620 -22.73 -11.98 6.43
CA LYS A 620 -24.17 -12.18 6.65
C LYS A 620 -25.02 -11.30 5.72
N SER A 621 -24.71 -10.01 5.63
CA SER A 621 -25.38 -9.09 4.70
C SER A 621 -25.22 -9.46 3.22
N MET A 622 -24.11 -10.07 2.81
CA MET A 622 -23.83 -10.50 1.44
C MET A 622 -24.66 -11.75 1.08
N LEU A 623 -24.71 -12.72 2.01
CA LEU A 623 -25.49 -13.95 1.89
C LEU A 623 -27.01 -13.68 1.91
N ASP A 624 -27.49 -12.84 2.84
CA ASP A 624 -28.91 -12.45 2.98
C ASP A 624 -29.45 -11.81 1.67
N ARG A 625 -28.59 -11.05 0.98
CA ARG A 625 -28.92 -10.38 -0.29
C ARG A 625 -28.64 -11.22 -1.54
N LYS A 626 -27.97 -12.37 -1.39
CA LYS A 626 -27.47 -13.22 -2.48
C LYS A 626 -26.55 -12.49 -3.47
N GLU A 627 -25.71 -11.61 -2.93
CA GLU A 627 -24.61 -10.95 -3.66
C GLU A 627 -23.57 -12.01 -4.09
N LYS A 628 -22.67 -11.68 -5.04
CA LYS A 628 -21.56 -12.57 -5.45
C LYS A 628 -20.43 -12.52 -4.41
N PRO A 629 -19.69 -13.63 -4.16
CA PRO A 629 -18.60 -13.64 -3.19
C PRO A 629 -17.43 -12.77 -3.70
N LEU A 630 -17.25 -11.62 -3.06
CA LEU A 630 -16.25 -10.59 -3.38
C LEU A 630 -15.81 -9.84 -2.10
N LEU A 631 -15.55 -10.58 -1.02
CA LEU A 631 -15.21 -10.02 0.29
C LEU A 631 -13.92 -9.17 0.26
N GLY A 632 -13.91 -8.09 1.04
CA GLY A 632 -12.77 -7.16 1.11
C GLY A 632 -12.64 -6.16 -0.05
N PHE A 633 -13.46 -6.26 -1.11
CA PHE A 633 -13.29 -5.46 -2.34
C PHE A 633 -14.27 -4.29 -2.53
N GLY A 634 -15.12 -4.02 -1.53
CA GLY A 634 -15.97 -2.83 -1.46
C GLY A 634 -17.35 -2.98 -2.13
N ARG A 635 -18.26 -2.07 -1.79
CA ARG A 635 -19.70 -2.21 -2.07
C ARG A 635 -20.18 -1.75 -3.45
N GLU A 636 -19.37 -1.02 -4.22
CA GLU A 636 -19.81 -0.43 -5.50
C GLU A 636 -19.43 -1.26 -6.73
N LEU A 637 -20.20 -2.31 -6.99
CA LEU A 637 -20.40 -2.82 -8.35
C LEU A 637 -21.36 -1.91 -9.12
N SER A 638 -20.95 -0.66 -9.37
CA SER A 638 -21.65 0.22 -10.31
C SER A 638 -21.61 -0.40 -11.71
N ARG A 639 -22.78 -0.73 -12.28
CA ARG A 639 -22.93 -1.31 -13.62
C ARG A 639 -22.40 -0.40 -14.73
#